data_AF-A0AA39U2M1-F1
#
_entry.id   AF-A0AA39U2M1-F1
#
_cell.length_a   1.000
_cell.length_b   1.000
_cell.length_c   1.000
_cell.angle_alpha   90.00
_cell.angle_beta   90.00
_cell.angle_gamma   90.00
#
_symmetry.space_group_name_H-M   'P 1'
#
loop_
_entity.id
_entity.type
_entity.pdbx_description
1 polymer ?
#
loop_
_entity_poly.entity_id
_entity_poly.type
_entity_poly.pdbx_seq_one_letter_code
_entity_poly.pdbx_strand_id
1 'polypeptide(L)'
;MSDTNPIGAFPQTPVAPRSRRSPGGMPPTTTNNGPLPIAPQQGAPTTRRAAPSPFIPLHVLDAPSQRLYALAIYIALLAWKFYDWAQVVEENTESFWLFLKWIAIDCVFLFGLPELRIPWLELSQPFVVVAFFLHAIFDWMLMFNVGLPWQSVLLGFFKVFYDRELAISEHQVKISNILHNSSLIMGRQIINILPEGSVVLNPETIPFCLGGERKIASIPIYFNATLPIEVELIRIDLESNAQEVIKLTRTQLRDIERQAKRQADGEETAVRFDFPAKKPGAYRLGKVLDEYKLEVQRRTPLTYVVPCPRATISSSSSSNRCIGESSDLSLQVEGTPPLKTVYSRSINGRDPSIHYQTLHPEGFSSPLLDHARSVTLQGPAEENIAWAQSLPVSVSLDELMHVGGQWQYSVDEVHDAFGNVVKYASPADDPEGKPKPKHLVQNLVVKERPRIRLRGCDPATPLKVPKGDSIPLPVVLNFADQVPDNTAHSLSWQFSPIDTLTESGDHGDVVSVGSYNARNSHDLPRISAPGLYSLTSVTAGSCDGEVQEPSSCLLLNPLEPKLALRAEEIPDVCAGNSIGLSVNMDLIGTPPFTVIYDVVSNGVTYRDRYVSVQDKLRYHMDLIPGTSGHHTYRFTHISDSVYKNPLKLTGPEYLLEQDVFAAANAMIQFSETNTNTCLGDEAPVEVLLTGTPPFTLEWEVVHDGKRKQYKVKDITKSTYQIKTAPLTHGGEYTIALTGVQDTRACRISLTKEEIKLSVRRQSPRVSFGQVEGKRRIRATEGSTVKLPLRLTGEGPWKVSYTNLEESDSPRIMEQTLESDNDFLRVRESGLYSITDIWDNMCHGVIDQKTSTFQVDWIPRPELSVVLSPSIQETSSHYTVDSVCESDISSFEVSLKGTPPYHVNYEVRNAPLQGSSSLSRKEFDSALGRTFIQMDTAKAGLYTYKFTSVADELYNNNQKLEPVEVKQKVNRKPTAAFTKPGQTFKYCKSEQGEDKIPITLSGVPPFSLEVEIKHQGSPIPEIFRTQAINSNSYELQIPRNHLRLGMQHIRIRDVKDASGCHSTSDLGGGSSVQVHLYEAPTIYPLETRADYCVGERISYTLSGTPPFEVRYMFDGTERKAKSDTTNFRRVAELPGEFTITTVSDKASECRAPVNIMKHIHPMPSVRISKGKSVQVDIHEGSEVEILFEFWGTPPFEFTYTRSSNAKKGQKSQVLETKHDVSHEHSKVVRANQEGTYEVVAIKDLYCSFSTQQQEAVVKGQKLLQ
;
A
#
# COMPACT_ATOMS: atom_id res chain seq x y z
N MET A 1 -12.01 56.44 -22.98
CA MET A 1 -11.98 54.96 -22.97
C MET A 1 -11.84 54.49 -21.53
N SER A 2 -12.84 53.93 -20.86
CA SER A 2 -14.31 53.95 -21.06
C SER A 2 -14.94 53.00 -20.02
N ASP A 3 -16.05 53.30 -19.34
CA ASP A 3 -16.78 54.58 -19.24
C ASP A 3 -17.75 54.58 -18.03
N THR A 4 -18.40 55.71 -17.77
CA THR A 4 -19.66 55.86 -16.98
C THR A 4 -19.73 55.47 -15.48
N ASN A 5 -19.76 56.52 -14.66
CA ASN A 5 -20.52 56.76 -13.39
C ASN A 5 -21.97 56.20 -13.33
N PRO A 6 -22.72 56.32 -12.18
CA PRO A 6 -22.33 56.45 -10.75
C PRO A 6 -23.22 55.63 -9.76
N ILE A 7 -22.95 55.71 -8.44
CA ILE A 7 -23.94 55.97 -7.34
C ILE A 7 -23.24 56.09 -5.97
N GLY A 8 -23.69 57.01 -5.11
CA GLY A 8 -23.55 56.93 -3.64
C GLY A 8 -22.17 57.12 -2.99
N ALA A 9 -21.76 58.38 -2.73
CA ALA A 9 -20.54 58.75 -2.00
C ALA A 9 -20.78 60.07 -1.21
N PHE A 10 -20.16 60.39 -0.06
CA PHE A 10 -19.27 59.63 0.85
C PHE A 10 -19.37 60.26 2.30
N PRO A 11 -18.46 60.07 3.31
CA PRO A 11 -18.88 60.09 4.73
C PRO A 11 -18.13 61.15 5.59
N GLN A 12 -17.93 60.83 6.88
CA GLN A 12 -16.99 61.39 7.88
C GLN A 12 -17.58 62.19 9.06
N THR A 13 -17.49 61.56 10.24
CA THR A 13 -17.28 62.14 11.59
C THR A 13 -15.95 62.95 11.65
N PRO A 14 -15.63 63.81 12.65
CA PRO A 14 -16.01 63.64 14.07
C PRO A 14 -16.12 64.91 14.99
N VAL A 15 -16.31 64.66 16.29
CA VAL A 15 -16.09 65.54 17.49
C VAL A 15 -17.00 66.78 17.68
N ALA A 16 -17.58 66.90 18.89
CA ALA A 16 -18.15 68.13 19.45
C ALA A 16 -17.75 68.32 20.94
N PRO A 17 -17.37 69.54 21.40
CA PRO A 17 -16.85 69.79 22.76
C PRO A 17 -17.78 70.56 23.73
N ARG A 18 -17.31 70.74 24.97
CA ARG A 18 -17.93 71.45 26.12
C ARG A 18 -18.34 72.92 25.86
N SER A 19 -19.43 73.37 26.48
CA SER A 19 -19.65 74.77 26.94
C SER A 19 -20.84 74.85 27.92
N ARG A 20 -21.05 75.84 28.81
CA ARG A 20 -20.19 76.50 29.85
C ARG A 20 -21.13 77.25 30.84
N ARG A 21 -20.67 77.55 32.07
CA ARG A 21 -21.42 78.34 33.09
C ARG A 21 -21.48 79.85 32.79
N SER A 22 -22.46 80.55 33.39
CA SER A 22 -22.35 81.78 34.25
C SER A 22 -23.40 82.87 33.96
N PRO A 23 -23.65 83.86 34.85
CA PRO A 23 -23.56 83.88 36.34
C PRO A 23 -24.68 84.70 37.07
N GLY A 24 -24.72 84.64 38.42
CA GLY A 24 -24.97 85.83 39.27
C GLY A 24 -26.32 85.94 40.03
N GLY A 25 -26.26 86.42 41.29
CA GLY A 25 -27.43 86.82 42.11
C GLY A 25 -27.43 86.29 43.56
N MET A 26 -27.64 87.15 44.57
CA MET A 26 -27.66 86.84 46.03
C MET A 26 -28.26 88.05 46.82
N PRO A 27 -28.48 87.97 48.15
CA PRO A 27 -29.50 87.28 48.98
C PRO A 27 -30.58 88.31 49.48
N PRO A 28 -31.13 88.39 50.74
CA PRO A 28 -31.35 87.44 51.86
C PRO A 28 -32.76 87.48 52.58
N THR A 29 -33.00 86.51 53.48
CA THR A 29 -33.72 86.59 54.82
C THR A 29 -35.20 87.04 55.06
N THR A 30 -35.91 86.18 55.83
CA THR A 30 -36.79 86.42 57.03
C THR A 30 -38.25 86.97 57.00
N THR A 31 -39.11 86.33 57.85
CA THR A 31 -40.31 86.85 58.58
C THR A 31 -41.59 87.20 57.75
N ASN A 32 -42.84 87.29 58.28
CA ASN A 32 -43.36 87.19 59.67
C ASN A 32 -44.84 86.70 59.81
N ASN A 33 -45.27 86.50 61.07
CA ASN A 33 -46.55 86.05 61.67
C ASN A 33 -47.96 86.49 61.12
N GLY A 34 -48.91 85.52 61.13
CA GLY A 34 -50.30 85.62 61.65
C GLY A 34 -51.38 86.45 60.91
N PRO A 35 -52.64 86.58 61.43
CA PRO A 35 -53.33 85.81 62.49
C PRO A 35 -54.78 85.34 62.10
N LEU A 36 -55.57 84.86 63.08
CA LEU A 36 -57.01 84.47 62.99
C LEU A 36 -57.94 85.67 62.65
N PRO A 37 -59.16 85.46 62.07
CA PRO A 37 -60.37 85.45 62.93
C PRO A 37 -61.63 84.67 62.44
N ILE A 38 -62.40 84.13 63.43
CA ILE A 38 -63.86 84.29 63.71
C ILE A 38 -64.93 84.06 62.61
N ALA A 39 -66.03 83.40 63.00
CA ALA A 39 -67.24 83.12 62.19
C ALA A 39 -68.47 84.00 62.54
N PRO A 40 -69.45 84.15 61.62
CA PRO A 40 -70.81 84.62 61.93
C PRO A 40 -71.91 83.56 61.71
N GLN A 41 -73.16 83.89 62.09
CA GLN A 41 -74.36 83.02 62.06
C GLN A 41 -75.41 83.46 61.01
N GLN A 42 -76.50 82.69 60.93
CA GLN A 42 -77.88 83.03 60.47
C GLN A 42 -78.21 82.87 58.97
N GLY A 43 -79.48 82.52 58.68
CA GLY A 43 -80.15 83.00 57.46
C GLY A 43 -81.13 82.09 56.70
N ALA A 44 -82.33 81.83 57.24
CA ALA A 44 -83.58 81.46 56.52
C ALA A 44 -83.67 80.13 55.70
N PRO A 45 -84.87 79.54 55.53
CA PRO A 45 -85.08 78.28 54.79
C PRO A 45 -85.83 78.43 53.45
N THR A 46 -85.62 77.49 52.51
CA THR A 46 -86.53 77.25 51.37
C THR A 46 -86.84 75.78 51.12
N THR A 47 -88.08 75.56 50.69
CA THR A 47 -88.81 74.32 50.39
C THR A 47 -88.05 73.10 49.86
N ARG A 48 -88.37 71.94 50.45
CA ARG A 48 -88.07 70.55 50.03
C ARG A 48 -88.01 70.31 48.51
N ARG A 49 -86.96 69.64 48.06
CA ARG A 49 -87.10 68.51 47.11
C ARG A 49 -87.02 67.20 47.90
N ALA A 50 -87.78 66.19 47.50
CA ALA A 50 -87.71 64.88 48.14
C ALA A 50 -86.44 64.13 47.71
N ALA A 51 -85.65 63.67 48.68
CA ALA A 51 -84.61 62.68 48.42
C ALA A 51 -85.26 61.31 48.12
N PRO A 52 -84.69 60.47 47.25
CA PRO A 52 -85.17 59.11 47.05
C PRO A 52 -85.05 58.31 48.36
N SER A 53 -86.04 57.48 48.65
CA SER A 53 -86.00 56.60 49.84
C SER A 53 -84.87 55.56 49.75
N PRO A 54 -84.30 55.13 50.90
CA PRO A 54 -83.37 54.00 50.94
C PRO A 54 -84.01 52.74 50.36
N PHE A 55 -83.17 51.85 49.80
CA PHE A 55 -83.65 50.63 49.14
C PHE A 55 -84.33 49.67 50.13
N ILE A 56 -83.85 49.65 51.38
CA ILE A 56 -84.56 49.06 52.52
C ILE A 56 -85.29 50.21 53.25
N PRO A 57 -86.63 50.29 53.19
CA PRO A 57 -87.37 51.42 53.74
C PRO A 57 -87.32 51.44 55.28
N LEU A 58 -87.15 52.63 55.86
CA LEU A 58 -86.82 52.85 57.27
C LEU A 58 -87.85 52.37 58.31
N HIS A 59 -89.02 51.89 57.89
CA HIS A 59 -90.02 51.28 58.77
C HIS A 59 -89.79 49.77 58.99
N VAL A 60 -89.01 49.11 58.14
CA VAL A 60 -88.61 47.70 58.31
C VAL A 60 -87.35 47.59 59.16
N LEU A 61 -86.41 48.53 58.96
CA LEU A 61 -85.08 48.49 59.56
C LEU A 61 -84.54 49.93 59.65
N ASP A 62 -84.19 50.39 60.84
CA ASP A 62 -83.76 51.78 61.07
C ASP A 62 -82.37 52.07 60.51
N ALA A 63 -82.09 53.35 60.19
CA ALA A 63 -80.83 53.73 59.56
C ALA A 63 -79.57 53.39 60.40
N PRO A 64 -79.54 53.58 61.74
CA PRO A 64 -78.46 53.06 62.58
C PRO A 64 -78.23 51.55 62.42
N SER A 65 -79.27 50.72 62.51
CA SER A 65 -79.15 49.27 62.35
C SER A 65 -78.72 48.85 60.94
N GLN A 66 -79.18 49.54 59.89
CA GLN A 66 -78.71 49.31 58.51
C GLN A 66 -77.19 49.56 58.38
N ARG A 67 -76.68 50.65 58.98
CA ARG A 67 -75.23 50.92 59.02
C ARG A 67 -74.46 49.89 59.85
N LEU A 68 -75.03 49.43 60.97
CA LEU A 68 -74.42 48.42 61.83
C LEU A 68 -74.30 47.08 61.10
N TYR A 69 -75.31 46.66 60.34
CA TYR A 69 -75.22 45.45 59.52
C TYR A 69 -74.23 45.60 58.36
N ALA A 70 -74.17 46.76 57.69
CA ALA A 70 -73.14 47.03 56.68
C ALA A 70 -71.72 46.91 57.27
N LEU A 71 -71.48 47.49 58.45
CA LEU A 71 -70.20 47.39 59.16
C LEU A 71 -69.90 45.94 59.62
N ALA A 72 -70.91 45.21 60.13
CA ALA A 72 -70.74 43.82 60.55
C ALA A 72 -70.39 42.89 59.37
N ILE A 73 -70.99 43.09 58.20
CA ILE A 73 -70.65 42.35 56.98
C ILE A 73 -69.21 42.67 56.55
N TYR A 74 -68.80 43.94 56.56
CA TYR A 74 -67.40 44.32 56.27
C TYR A 74 -66.40 43.64 57.21
N ILE A 75 -66.68 43.65 58.52
CA ILE A 75 -65.82 42.99 59.53
C ILE A 75 -65.78 41.46 59.31
N ALA A 76 -66.90 40.83 58.96
CA ALA A 76 -66.96 39.40 58.67
C ALA A 76 -66.16 39.02 57.40
N LEU A 77 -66.26 39.83 56.34
CA LEU A 77 -65.46 39.66 55.12
C LEU A 77 -63.97 39.85 55.40
N LEU A 78 -63.60 40.87 56.18
CA LEU A 78 -62.22 41.12 56.59
C LEU A 78 -61.65 39.97 57.45
N ALA A 79 -62.44 39.41 58.36
CA ALA A 79 -62.04 38.25 59.17
C ALA A 79 -61.82 36.99 58.32
N TRP A 80 -62.68 36.73 57.33
CA TRP A 80 -62.48 35.62 56.39
C TRP A 80 -61.25 35.86 55.49
N LYS A 81 -61.00 37.10 55.06
CA LYS A 81 -59.79 37.46 54.32
C LYS A 81 -58.51 37.20 55.10
N PHE A 82 -58.48 37.49 56.40
CA PHE A 82 -57.34 37.14 57.26
C PHE A 82 -57.22 35.63 57.52
N TYR A 83 -58.31 34.86 57.51
CA TYR A 83 -58.26 33.40 57.59
C TYR A 83 -57.61 32.78 56.34
N ASP A 84 -58.05 33.18 55.14
CA ASP A 84 -57.45 32.73 53.88
C ASP A 84 -55.94 33.08 53.83
N TRP A 85 -55.56 34.29 54.28
CA TRP A 85 -54.16 34.71 54.39
C TRP A 85 -53.36 33.84 55.37
N ALA A 86 -53.93 33.44 56.51
CA ALA A 86 -53.23 32.63 57.49
C ALA A 86 -52.79 31.27 56.91
N GLN A 87 -53.60 30.66 56.04
CA GLN A 87 -53.24 29.42 55.33
C GLN A 87 -52.05 29.64 54.37
N VAL A 88 -52.06 30.75 53.61
CA VAL A 88 -50.96 31.14 52.71
C VAL A 88 -49.63 31.33 53.48
N VAL A 89 -49.69 31.84 54.71
CA VAL A 89 -48.50 31.99 55.58
C VAL A 89 -48.07 30.66 56.21
N GLU A 90 -48.99 29.78 56.59
CA GLU A 90 -48.69 28.47 57.19
C GLU A 90 -48.05 27.50 56.18
N GLU A 91 -48.59 27.44 54.95
CA GLU A 91 -47.98 26.72 53.83
C GLU A 91 -46.76 27.44 53.25
N ASN A 92 -46.63 28.75 53.54
CA ASN A 92 -45.54 29.63 53.11
C ASN A 92 -45.49 29.79 51.57
N THR A 93 -46.67 29.97 50.97
CA THR A 93 -46.94 30.01 49.51
C THR A 93 -47.36 31.41 49.04
N GLU A 94 -47.71 31.52 47.75
CA GLU A 94 -48.34 32.70 47.13
C GLU A 94 -49.56 32.25 46.32
N SER A 95 -50.68 33.00 46.34
CA SER A 95 -51.95 32.56 45.74
C SER A 95 -52.68 33.65 44.92
N PHE A 96 -52.37 33.70 43.63
CA PHE A 96 -53.05 34.55 42.64
C PHE A 96 -54.57 34.28 42.55
N TRP A 97 -55.03 33.06 42.86
CA TRP A 97 -56.46 32.74 42.82
C TRP A 97 -57.23 33.32 44.02
N LEU A 98 -56.64 33.29 45.22
CA LEU A 98 -57.21 33.97 46.39
C LEU A 98 -57.19 35.49 46.23
N PHE A 99 -56.14 36.05 45.62
CA PHE A 99 -56.09 37.46 45.22
C PHE A 99 -57.27 37.86 44.32
N LEU A 100 -57.53 37.09 43.25
CA LEU A 100 -58.63 37.36 42.32
C LEU A 100 -60.02 37.20 42.98
N LYS A 101 -60.18 36.19 43.85
CA LYS A 101 -61.38 36.00 44.69
C LYS A 101 -61.69 37.26 45.50
N TRP A 102 -60.70 37.78 46.23
CA TRP A 102 -60.94 38.89 47.17
C TRP A 102 -61.17 40.23 46.46
N ILE A 103 -60.47 40.50 45.35
CA ILE A 103 -60.79 41.64 44.48
C ILE A 103 -62.25 41.59 43.99
N ALA A 104 -62.76 40.42 43.60
CA ALA A 104 -64.15 40.30 43.14
C ALA A 104 -65.17 40.57 44.27
N ILE A 105 -64.92 40.05 45.47
CA ILE A 105 -65.78 40.25 46.65
C ILE A 105 -65.80 41.72 47.08
N ASP A 106 -64.63 42.35 47.17
CA ASP A 106 -64.50 43.74 47.60
C ASP A 106 -65.10 44.71 46.56
N CYS A 107 -65.00 44.39 45.27
CA CYS A 107 -65.71 45.13 44.21
C CYS A 107 -67.23 45.08 44.43
N VAL A 108 -67.82 43.89 44.61
CA VAL A 108 -69.27 43.74 44.82
C VAL A 108 -69.72 44.46 46.09
N PHE A 109 -68.95 44.40 47.17
CA PHE A 109 -69.29 45.04 48.43
C PHE A 109 -69.19 46.58 48.36
N LEU A 110 -68.06 47.12 47.89
CA LEU A 110 -67.82 48.57 47.88
C LEU A 110 -68.69 49.32 46.87
N PHE A 111 -68.91 48.76 45.68
CA PHE A 111 -69.81 49.37 44.68
C PHE A 111 -71.29 49.05 44.93
N GLY A 112 -71.63 48.01 45.70
CA GLY A 112 -73.00 47.72 46.12
C GLY A 112 -73.52 48.62 47.25
N LEU A 113 -72.66 49.05 48.17
CA LEU A 113 -73.03 49.91 49.31
C LEU A 113 -73.77 51.22 48.93
N PRO A 114 -73.33 52.02 47.95
CA PRO A 114 -74.03 53.23 47.53
C PRO A 114 -75.47 52.99 47.03
N GLU A 115 -75.73 51.89 46.32
CA GLU A 115 -77.06 51.64 45.73
C GLU A 115 -78.10 51.22 46.77
N LEU A 116 -77.69 50.76 47.96
CA LEU A 116 -78.59 50.57 49.09
C LEU A 116 -79.14 51.89 49.64
N ARG A 117 -78.45 53.02 49.36
CA ARG A 117 -78.85 54.41 49.72
C ARG A 117 -79.12 54.58 51.22
N ILE A 118 -78.31 53.91 52.05
CA ILE A 118 -78.42 53.96 53.52
C ILE A 118 -78.11 55.39 53.98
N PRO A 119 -79.01 56.09 54.70
CA PRO A 119 -78.80 57.50 55.03
C PRO A 119 -77.52 57.75 55.82
N TRP A 120 -76.74 58.75 55.43
CA TRP A 120 -75.36 59.06 55.91
C TRP A 120 -74.30 57.97 55.63
N LEU A 121 -74.60 56.97 54.80
CA LEU A 121 -73.60 56.06 54.20
C LEU A 121 -73.65 56.14 52.66
N GLU A 122 -74.07 57.30 52.15
CA GLU A 122 -74.11 57.65 50.73
C GLU A 122 -72.68 58.02 50.26
N LEU A 123 -71.86 56.98 50.06
CA LEU A 123 -70.48 57.12 49.57
C LEU A 123 -70.46 57.67 48.15
N SER A 124 -69.64 58.69 47.88
CA SER A 124 -69.50 59.24 46.54
C SER A 124 -68.72 58.30 45.63
N GLN A 125 -69.12 58.18 44.36
CA GLN A 125 -68.46 57.32 43.36
C GLN A 125 -66.92 57.46 43.32
N PRO A 126 -66.29 58.65 43.32
CA PRO A 126 -64.83 58.74 43.36
C PRO A 126 -64.21 58.21 44.66
N PHE A 127 -64.89 58.31 45.81
CA PHE A 127 -64.42 57.71 47.06
C PHE A 127 -64.45 56.19 47.00
N VAL A 128 -65.53 55.61 46.44
CA VAL A 128 -65.68 54.15 46.27
C VAL A 128 -64.56 53.59 45.37
N VAL A 129 -64.26 54.25 44.26
CA VAL A 129 -63.16 53.86 43.36
C VAL A 129 -61.80 53.88 44.07
N VAL A 130 -61.50 54.94 44.84
CA VAL A 130 -60.24 55.03 45.60
C VAL A 130 -60.16 53.97 46.70
N ALA A 131 -61.25 53.74 47.44
CA ALA A 131 -61.32 52.70 48.46
C ALA A 131 -61.09 51.30 47.86
N PHE A 132 -61.69 51.02 46.70
CA PHE A 132 -61.49 49.76 45.98
C PHE A 132 -60.03 49.56 45.53
N PHE A 133 -59.36 50.58 44.99
CA PHE A 133 -57.94 50.48 44.64
C PHE A 133 -57.03 50.23 45.85
N LEU A 134 -57.30 50.87 46.99
CA LEU A 134 -56.57 50.61 48.24
C LEU A 134 -56.79 49.18 48.74
N HIS A 135 -58.02 48.68 48.65
CA HIS A 135 -58.35 47.28 48.97
C HIS A 135 -57.67 46.28 48.03
N ALA A 136 -57.63 46.54 46.71
CA ALA A 136 -56.92 45.68 45.76
C ALA A 136 -55.39 45.63 46.02
N ILE A 137 -54.77 46.72 46.47
CA ILE A 137 -53.35 46.74 46.89
C ILE A 137 -53.15 45.94 48.18
N PHE A 138 -54.06 46.06 49.14
CA PHE A 138 -54.03 45.29 50.40
C PHE A 138 -54.17 43.78 50.14
N ASP A 139 -55.08 43.39 49.26
CA ASP A 139 -55.30 41.99 48.86
C ASP A 139 -54.09 41.40 48.13
N TRP A 140 -53.43 42.20 47.28
CA TRP A 140 -52.17 41.82 46.64
C TRP A 140 -51.10 41.54 47.70
N MET A 141 -50.93 42.46 48.67
CA MET A 141 -49.92 42.31 49.71
C MET A 141 -50.17 41.10 50.63
N LEU A 142 -51.43 40.78 50.95
CA LEU A 142 -51.75 39.59 51.75
C LEU A 142 -51.54 38.30 50.95
N MET A 143 -52.17 38.17 49.78
CA MET A 143 -52.25 36.89 49.06
C MET A 143 -50.97 36.52 48.31
N PHE A 144 -50.03 37.46 48.13
CA PHE A 144 -48.64 37.21 47.72
C PHE A 144 -47.64 37.31 48.89
N ASN A 145 -48.12 37.25 50.15
CA ASN A 145 -47.30 37.23 51.37
C ASN A 145 -46.20 38.32 51.43
N VAL A 146 -46.51 39.50 50.91
CA VAL A 146 -45.56 40.61 50.79
C VAL A 146 -45.28 41.19 52.17
N GLY A 147 -44.02 41.25 52.57
CA GLY A 147 -43.59 41.61 53.92
C GLY A 147 -44.05 43.00 54.37
N LEU A 148 -44.95 43.06 55.33
CA LEU A 148 -45.47 44.29 55.95
C LEU A 148 -45.04 44.42 57.42
N PRO A 149 -44.68 45.62 57.92
CA PRO A 149 -44.06 45.79 59.25
C PRO A 149 -44.86 45.27 60.44
N TRP A 150 -46.19 45.13 60.29
CA TRP A 150 -47.12 44.70 61.32
C TRP A 150 -47.49 43.20 61.25
N GLN A 151 -47.09 42.47 60.20
CA GLN A 151 -47.40 41.03 60.07
C GLN A 151 -46.79 40.23 61.23
N SER A 152 -45.60 40.61 61.69
CA SER A 152 -44.95 40.01 62.87
C SER A 152 -45.77 40.16 64.15
N VAL A 153 -46.52 41.24 64.31
CA VAL A 153 -47.39 41.49 65.47
C VAL A 153 -48.69 40.68 65.36
N LEU A 154 -49.31 40.66 64.17
CA LEU A 154 -50.53 39.87 63.92
C LEU A 154 -50.26 38.36 63.99
N LEU A 155 -49.20 37.87 63.35
CA LEU A 155 -48.75 36.48 63.47
C LEU A 155 -48.31 36.15 64.89
N GLY A 156 -47.73 37.10 65.62
CA GLY A 156 -47.46 36.96 67.06
C GLY A 156 -48.73 36.67 67.86
N PHE A 157 -49.83 37.38 67.59
CA PHE A 157 -51.14 37.12 68.20
C PHE A 157 -51.73 35.77 67.77
N PHE A 158 -51.76 35.45 66.47
CA PHE A 158 -52.30 34.18 65.98
C PHE A 158 -51.54 32.96 66.51
N LYS A 159 -50.20 33.03 66.58
CA LYS A 159 -49.34 31.92 67.00
C LYS A 159 -49.56 31.53 68.46
N VAL A 160 -49.92 32.46 69.36
CA VAL A 160 -50.27 32.17 70.76
C VAL A 160 -51.48 31.21 70.89
N PHE A 161 -52.41 31.24 69.93
CA PHE A 161 -53.57 30.36 69.89
C PHE A 161 -53.31 29.02 69.20
N TYR A 162 -52.41 28.97 68.20
CA TYR A 162 -52.15 27.80 67.35
C TYR A 162 -50.89 26.98 67.68
N ASP A 163 -50.15 27.30 68.74
CA ASP A 163 -48.93 26.59 69.19
C ASP A 163 -49.22 25.15 69.73
N ARG A 164 -49.69 24.23 68.87
CA ARG A 164 -50.07 22.85 69.22
C ARG A 164 -49.51 21.84 68.20
N GLU A 165 -48.49 21.08 68.57
CA GLU A 165 -47.83 20.09 67.68
C GLU A 165 -48.31 18.66 67.94
N LEU A 166 -48.28 17.80 66.91
CA LEU A 166 -48.61 16.37 67.02
C LEU A 166 -47.61 15.61 67.89
N ALA A 167 -48.05 15.17 69.07
CA ALA A 167 -47.36 14.22 69.93
C ALA A 167 -47.40 12.79 69.36
N ILE A 168 -46.54 11.91 69.88
CA ILE A 168 -46.39 10.50 69.47
C ILE A 168 -47.72 9.72 69.46
N SER A 169 -48.65 10.09 70.33
CA SER A 169 -50.00 9.52 70.42
C SER A 169 -51.00 10.01 69.36
N GLU A 170 -50.58 10.78 68.36
CA GLU A 170 -51.38 11.38 67.27
C GLU A 170 -52.43 12.42 67.75
N HIS A 171 -52.05 13.26 68.73
CA HIS A 171 -52.87 14.37 69.23
C HIS A 171 -52.01 15.63 69.53
N GLN A 172 -52.60 16.81 69.76
CA GLN A 172 -51.88 18.10 69.69
C GLN A 172 -51.57 18.81 71.04
N VAL A 173 -50.30 19.14 71.30
CA VAL A 173 -49.73 19.57 72.60
C VAL A 173 -48.91 20.89 72.52
N LYS A 174 -48.88 21.69 73.59
CA LYS A 174 -48.11 22.97 73.70
C LYS A 174 -46.71 22.77 74.30
N ILE A 175 -45.70 23.49 73.81
CA ILE A 175 -44.27 23.18 74.08
C ILE A 175 -43.55 24.21 74.97
N SER A 176 -43.93 25.50 74.92
CA SER A 176 -43.17 26.60 75.55
C SER A 176 -42.95 26.51 77.07
N ASN A 177 -43.81 25.79 77.79
CA ASN A 177 -43.70 25.61 79.25
C ASN A 177 -42.52 24.70 79.69
N ILE A 178 -41.82 24.03 78.78
CA ILE A 178 -40.85 22.97 79.12
C ILE A 178 -39.38 23.44 79.02
N LEU A 179 -39.08 24.56 78.33
CA LEU A 179 -37.73 24.85 77.80
C LEU A 179 -36.93 26.02 78.42
N HIS A 180 -37.46 26.82 79.35
CA HIS A 180 -36.81 28.11 79.74
C HIS A 180 -36.59 28.33 81.27
N ASN A 181 -35.32 28.27 81.73
CA ASN A 181 -34.82 28.47 83.12
C ASN A 181 -33.29 28.85 83.11
N SER A 182 -32.72 29.93 83.71
CA SER A 182 -31.60 30.80 83.08
C SER A 182 -30.29 31.33 83.86
N SER A 183 -28.97 31.45 83.38
CA SER A 183 -27.83 32.31 84.07
C SER A 183 -26.29 32.82 83.71
N LEU A 184 -25.27 32.38 82.87
CA LEU A 184 -23.83 32.06 83.39
C LEU A 184 -22.30 32.52 82.88
N ILE A 185 -21.81 33.64 82.24
CA ILE A 185 -20.82 33.60 81.00
C ILE A 185 -19.56 34.63 80.74
N MET A 186 -18.16 34.34 80.58
CA MET A 186 -16.93 35.32 80.24
C MET A 186 -15.33 34.90 79.94
N GLY A 187 -14.44 35.50 79.00
CA GLY A 187 -12.85 35.77 78.94
C GLY A 187 -11.62 35.11 78.00
N ARG A 188 -10.62 35.77 77.20
CA ARG A 188 -10.34 35.70 75.64
C ARG A 188 -9.08 36.07 74.49
N GLN A 189 -8.58 35.29 73.34
CA GLN A 189 -7.62 35.59 72.02
C GLN A 189 -7.11 34.60 70.63
N ILE A 190 -6.45 34.77 69.31
CA ILE A 190 -6.68 34.98 67.65
C ILE A 190 -5.70 34.54 66.23
N ILE A 191 -6.02 33.99 64.88
CA ILE A 191 -5.20 33.62 63.43
C ILE A 191 -5.76 33.04 61.85
N ASN A 192 -5.04 32.53 60.64
CA ASN A 192 -5.45 32.01 59.08
C ASN A 192 -4.51 31.35 57.71
N ILE A 193 -4.88 30.70 56.41
CA ILE A 193 -4.09 29.91 55.12
C ILE A 193 -4.51 29.57 53.42
N LEU A 194 -3.81 28.83 52.31
CA LEU A 194 -3.97 28.61 50.62
C LEU A 194 -3.38 27.38 49.44
N PRO A 195 -3.51 27.22 47.95
CA PRO A 195 -3.30 26.04 46.74
C PRO A 195 -2.70 25.98 45.05
N GLU A 196 -2.77 24.93 43.96
CA GLU A 196 -1.97 24.54 42.49
C GLU A 196 -2.45 23.80 40.91
N GLY A 197 -1.69 23.23 39.73
CA GLY A 197 -1.99 22.75 38.10
C GLY A 197 -1.25 21.66 36.88
N SER A 198 -1.43 21.44 35.40
CA SER A 198 -0.86 20.35 34.20
C SER A 198 -0.98 20.18 32.40
N VAL A 199 -0.40 19.18 31.42
CA VAL A 199 0.17 18.93 29.79
C VAL A 199 -0.27 17.90 28.43
N VAL A 200 0.39 17.72 27.11
CA VAL A 200 0.20 16.88 25.65
C VAL A 200 1.38 16.25 24.51
N LEU A 201 1.24 15.64 23.16
CA LEU A 201 2.24 15.01 21.97
C LEU A 201 1.96 14.75 20.27
N ASN A 202 2.89 14.27 19.24
CA ASN A 202 3.02 13.86 17.67
C ASN A 202 1.92 13.05 16.87
N PRO A 203 1.31 13.58 15.78
CA PRO A 203 0.11 12.99 15.16
C PRO A 203 0.10 12.54 13.67
N GLU A 204 0.95 13.04 12.76
CA GLU A 204 0.66 12.98 11.29
C GLU A 204 1.16 11.72 10.53
N THR A 205 1.91 10.81 11.18
CA THR A 205 2.42 9.55 10.59
C THR A 205 3.27 9.68 9.31
N ILE A 206 3.92 10.83 9.10
CA ILE A 206 4.85 11.09 7.98
C ILE A 206 6.03 10.10 8.01
N PRO A 207 6.46 9.51 6.88
CA PRO A 207 7.64 8.65 6.81
C PRO A 207 8.96 9.44 6.80
N PHE A 208 10.00 8.87 7.40
CA PHE A 208 11.31 9.49 7.50
C PHE A 208 12.44 8.51 7.15
N CYS A 209 13.44 8.99 6.39
CA CYS A 209 14.68 8.27 6.17
C CYS A 209 15.92 9.16 6.31
N LEU A 210 17.06 8.54 6.64
CA LEU A 210 18.38 9.15 6.74
C LEU A 210 19.35 8.46 5.78
N GLY A 211 20.05 9.23 4.94
CA GLY A 211 20.96 8.70 3.93
C GLY A 211 21.27 9.69 2.82
N GLY A 212 22.42 9.52 2.16
CA GLY A 212 22.89 10.43 1.11
C GLY A 212 22.99 11.88 1.60
N GLU A 213 22.17 12.76 1.03
CA GLU A 213 22.07 14.16 1.43
C GLU A 213 21.21 14.40 2.69
N ARG A 214 20.26 13.49 2.98
CA ARG A 214 19.34 13.60 4.12
C ARG A 214 20.01 13.17 5.42
N LYS A 215 20.71 14.11 6.06
CA LYS A 215 21.46 13.90 7.32
C LYS A 215 20.65 14.18 8.61
N ILE A 216 19.43 14.71 8.48
CA ILE A 216 18.53 15.03 9.60
C ILE A 216 17.09 14.74 9.15
N ALA A 217 16.28 14.17 10.04
CA ALA A 217 14.83 14.01 9.90
C ALA A 217 14.11 14.82 10.99
N SER A 218 13.06 15.57 10.64
CA SER A 218 12.37 16.50 11.54
C SER A 218 11.04 15.93 12.04
N ILE A 219 11.01 15.45 13.29
CA ILE A 219 9.85 14.76 13.89
C ILE A 219 9.02 15.74 14.73
N PRO A 220 7.74 16.01 14.43
CA PRO A 220 6.96 17.03 15.14
C PRO A 220 6.47 16.58 16.52
N ILE A 221 6.46 17.51 17.48
CA ILE A 221 6.00 17.36 18.88
C ILE A 221 4.98 18.49 19.16
N TYR A 222 3.94 18.23 19.96
CA TYR A 222 2.89 19.20 20.28
C TYR A 222 2.66 19.28 21.80
N PHE A 223 2.51 20.49 22.36
CA PHE A 223 2.26 20.73 23.80
C PHE A 223 0.95 21.52 24.01
N ASN A 224 0.27 21.35 25.15
CA ASN A 224 -1.01 22.01 25.46
C ASN A 224 -1.07 22.45 26.93
N ALA A 225 -1.58 23.65 27.19
CA ALA A 225 -1.87 24.23 28.50
C ALA A 225 -0.72 24.34 29.54
N THR A 226 0.55 24.22 29.14
CA THR A 226 1.73 24.14 30.05
C THR A 226 3.05 24.56 29.43
N LEU A 227 4.08 24.75 30.27
CA LEU A 227 5.42 25.16 29.87
C LEU A 227 6.46 24.12 30.32
N PRO A 228 6.96 23.25 29.42
CA PRO A 228 7.77 22.11 29.80
C PRO A 228 9.19 22.51 30.26
N ILE A 229 9.57 22.10 31.47
CA ILE A 229 10.93 22.26 32.03
C ILE A 229 11.84 21.05 31.69
N GLU A 230 11.28 19.86 31.53
CA GLU A 230 12.00 18.66 31.10
C GLU A 230 11.15 17.89 30.08
N VAL A 231 11.79 17.44 28.99
CA VAL A 231 11.18 16.58 27.95
C VAL A 231 12.20 15.53 27.53
N GLU A 232 11.79 14.27 27.53
CA GLU A 232 12.60 13.13 27.11
C GLU A 232 11.95 12.42 25.90
N LEU A 233 12.81 11.92 25.02
CA LEU A 233 12.49 11.01 23.92
C LEU A 233 13.26 9.71 24.12
N ILE A 234 12.78 8.61 23.56
CA ILE A 234 13.42 7.30 23.58
C ILE A 234 13.54 6.82 22.14
N ARG A 235 14.77 6.54 21.68
CA ARG A 235 15.02 5.85 20.41
C ARG A 235 15.30 4.39 20.68
N ILE A 236 14.63 3.49 19.97
CA ILE A 236 14.99 2.08 19.86
C ILE A 236 15.81 1.92 18.58
N ASP A 237 16.98 1.29 18.69
CA ASP A 237 17.94 1.10 17.60
C ASP A 237 17.52 -0.08 16.69
N LEU A 238 17.59 0.07 15.35
CA LEU A 238 17.03 -0.92 14.42
C LEU A 238 17.85 -2.21 14.31
N GLU A 239 19.17 -2.13 14.51
CA GLU A 239 20.10 -3.26 14.37
C GLU A 239 20.32 -3.97 15.71
N SER A 240 20.47 -3.19 16.79
CA SER A 240 20.78 -3.73 18.12
C SER A 240 19.59 -3.87 19.06
N ASN A 241 18.39 -3.37 18.67
CA ASN A 241 17.19 -3.27 19.50
C ASN A 241 17.38 -2.52 20.85
N ALA A 242 18.49 -1.80 21.01
CA ALA A 242 18.84 -1.10 22.24
C ALA A 242 18.10 0.24 22.39
N GLN A 243 17.77 0.63 23.63
CA GLN A 243 17.05 1.87 23.92
C GLN A 243 17.99 3.00 24.37
N GLU A 244 17.96 4.14 23.68
CA GLU A 244 18.74 5.36 23.98
C GLU A 244 17.78 6.49 24.39
N VAL A 245 17.96 7.03 25.61
CA VAL A 245 17.16 8.15 26.13
C VAL A 245 17.79 9.48 25.75
N ILE A 246 17.00 10.37 25.13
CA ILE A 246 17.43 11.65 24.58
C ILE A 246 16.65 12.76 25.30
N LYS A 247 17.33 13.64 26.04
CA LYS A 247 16.69 14.82 26.65
C LYS A 247 16.77 16.02 25.71
N LEU A 248 15.70 16.82 25.62
CA LEU A 248 15.75 18.10 24.92
C LEU A 248 16.67 19.09 25.64
N THR A 249 17.37 19.91 24.87
CA THR A 249 18.33 20.90 25.39
C THR A 249 17.62 22.16 25.90
N ARG A 250 18.28 22.91 26.80
CA ARG A 250 17.79 24.20 27.32
C ARG A 250 17.54 25.27 26.24
N THR A 251 18.12 25.14 25.04
CA THR A 251 17.79 26.02 23.90
C THR A 251 16.48 25.59 23.27
N GLN A 252 16.31 24.30 22.96
CA GLN A 252 15.07 23.75 22.39
C GLN A 252 13.84 24.01 23.29
N LEU A 253 13.99 23.86 24.61
CA LEU A 253 12.92 24.16 25.57
C LEU A 253 12.55 25.66 25.58
N ARG A 254 13.51 26.57 25.37
CA ARG A 254 13.25 28.01 25.21
C ARG A 254 12.64 28.37 23.85
N ASP A 255 12.94 27.61 22.81
CA ASP A 255 12.28 27.78 21.52
C ASP A 255 10.81 27.37 21.61
N ILE A 256 10.48 26.28 22.32
CA ILE A 256 9.10 25.89 22.69
C ILE A 256 8.42 27.00 23.51
N GLU A 257 9.07 27.51 24.57
CA GLU A 257 8.56 28.62 25.40
C GLU A 257 8.25 29.87 24.55
N ARG A 258 9.10 30.16 23.56
CA ARG A 258 8.96 31.29 22.63
C ARG A 258 7.89 31.07 21.57
N GLN A 259 7.64 29.84 21.15
CA GLN A 259 6.53 29.47 20.26
C GLN A 259 5.20 29.56 21.01
N ALA A 260 5.13 29.03 22.24
CA ALA A 260 3.97 29.15 23.12
C ALA A 260 3.56 30.62 23.34
N LYS A 261 4.53 31.48 23.68
CA LYS A 261 4.33 32.92 23.87
C LYS A 261 4.02 33.71 22.59
N ARG A 262 4.00 33.05 21.42
CA ARG A 262 3.57 33.63 20.12
C ARG A 262 2.21 33.11 19.67
N GLN A 263 1.85 31.87 19.99
CA GLN A 263 0.51 31.33 19.71
C GLN A 263 -0.55 31.76 20.74
N ALA A 264 -0.13 32.30 21.90
CA ALA A 264 -1.05 32.82 22.93
C ALA A 264 -1.99 33.96 22.48
N ASP A 265 -1.70 34.64 21.36
CA ASP A 265 -2.57 35.65 20.73
C ASP A 265 -3.47 35.08 19.60
N GLY A 266 -3.50 33.75 19.40
CA GLY A 266 -4.22 33.08 18.30
C GLY A 266 -5.12 31.92 18.75
N GLU A 267 -5.89 31.36 17.81
CA GLU A 267 -6.88 30.29 18.09
C GLU A 267 -6.26 28.90 18.32
N GLU A 268 -4.96 28.71 18.06
CA GLU A 268 -4.26 27.43 18.27
C GLU A 268 -3.84 27.24 19.73
N THR A 269 -4.53 26.34 20.43
CA THR A 269 -4.22 25.97 21.83
C THR A 269 -3.00 25.05 21.99
N ALA A 270 -2.34 24.64 20.90
CA ALA A 270 -1.26 23.65 20.91
C ALA A 270 0.01 24.12 20.20
N VAL A 271 1.16 23.90 20.85
CA VAL A 271 2.47 24.44 20.45
C VAL A 271 3.31 23.39 19.72
N ARG A 272 3.62 23.60 18.44
CA ARG A 272 4.40 22.67 17.60
C ARG A 272 5.91 22.93 17.67
N PHE A 273 6.69 21.85 17.86
CA PHE A 273 8.15 21.85 17.82
C PHE A 273 8.68 20.65 17.03
N ASP A 274 9.55 20.88 16.03
CA ASP A 274 10.12 19.81 15.21
C ASP A 274 11.50 19.36 15.75
N PHE A 275 11.61 18.10 16.17
CA PHE A 275 12.83 17.50 16.72
C PHE A 275 13.77 16.96 15.61
N PRO A 276 15.05 17.39 15.56
CA PRO A 276 16.00 16.97 14.53
C PRO A 276 16.68 15.62 14.87
N ALA A 277 16.07 14.52 14.45
CA ALA A 277 16.63 13.17 14.55
C ALA A 277 17.83 12.98 13.60
N LYS A 278 18.90 12.33 14.10
CA LYS A 278 20.19 12.16 13.40
C LYS A 278 20.68 10.70 13.29
N LYS A 279 19.96 9.75 13.90
CA LYS A 279 20.25 8.31 13.90
C LYS A 279 19.00 7.55 13.45
N PRO A 280 19.11 6.48 12.64
CA PRO A 280 18.01 5.55 12.42
C PRO A 280 17.50 4.94 13.74
N GLY A 281 16.23 4.56 13.78
CA GLY A 281 15.58 4.02 14.98
C GLY A 281 14.08 4.31 15.04
N ALA A 282 13.40 3.65 15.96
CA ALA A 282 12.01 3.92 16.30
C ALA A 282 11.92 4.85 17.52
N TYR A 283 11.30 6.02 17.37
CA TYR A 283 11.23 7.09 18.38
C TYR A 283 9.87 7.13 19.08
N ARG A 284 9.86 7.41 20.40
CA ARG A 284 8.66 7.66 21.24
C ARG A 284 8.94 8.67 22.37
N LEU A 285 7.93 9.23 23.02
CA LEU A 285 8.13 10.04 24.23
C LEU A 285 8.57 9.20 25.44
N GLY A 286 9.49 9.78 26.22
CA GLY A 286 9.77 9.45 27.61
C GLY A 286 8.94 10.33 28.56
N LYS A 287 9.58 10.91 29.56
CA LYS A 287 8.99 11.77 30.60
C LYS A 287 8.80 13.23 30.13
N VAL A 288 7.84 13.94 30.74
CA VAL A 288 7.67 15.41 30.64
C VAL A 288 7.40 16.00 32.04
N LEU A 289 7.92 17.20 32.33
CA LEU A 289 7.66 17.98 33.56
C LEU A 289 7.24 19.43 33.24
N ASP A 290 6.32 20.00 34.02
CA ASP A 290 5.83 21.39 33.91
C ASP A 290 6.63 22.39 34.80
N GLU A 291 6.30 23.69 34.77
CA GLU A 291 6.99 24.75 35.52
C GLU A 291 6.99 24.54 37.04
N TYR A 292 5.91 23.97 37.60
CA TYR A 292 5.80 23.58 39.02
C TYR A 292 6.54 22.27 39.36
N LYS A 293 7.19 21.63 38.37
CA LYS A 293 7.92 20.34 38.44
C LYS A 293 7.06 19.07 38.65
N LEU A 294 5.74 19.14 38.50
CA LEU A 294 4.90 17.94 38.51
C LEU A 294 5.07 17.17 37.18
N GLU A 295 4.83 15.85 37.19
CA GLU A 295 4.80 15.01 35.98
C GLU A 295 3.43 15.08 35.31
N VAL A 296 3.43 14.91 33.99
CA VAL A 296 2.37 15.46 33.17
C VAL A 296 1.97 14.57 31.99
N GLN A 297 0.69 14.67 31.58
CA GLN A 297 0.00 13.65 30.80
C GLN A 297 0.54 13.51 29.36
N ARG A 298 0.67 12.28 28.87
CA ARG A 298 1.34 11.94 27.60
C ARG A 298 0.66 10.78 26.86
N ARG A 299 0.79 10.75 25.52
CA ARG A 299 0.48 9.63 24.61
C ARG A 299 1.77 9.20 23.91
N THR A 300 1.93 7.96 23.46
CA THR A 300 3.27 7.44 23.03
C THR A 300 3.26 6.44 21.86
N PRO A 301 2.85 6.81 20.63
CA PRO A 301 3.09 5.98 19.44
C PRO A 301 4.59 5.90 19.09
N LEU A 302 4.97 4.90 18.29
CA LEU A 302 6.31 4.80 17.68
C LEU A 302 6.36 5.57 16.35
N THR A 303 7.50 6.20 16.05
CA THR A 303 7.80 6.85 14.77
C THR A 303 9.11 6.29 14.21
N TYR A 304 9.08 5.65 13.04
CA TYR A 304 10.26 5.03 12.43
C TYR A 304 11.08 6.03 11.62
N VAL A 305 12.39 5.97 11.78
CA VAL A 305 13.38 6.64 10.93
C VAL A 305 14.35 5.58 10.42
N VAL A 306 14.30 5.27 9.12
CA VAL A 306 15.08 4.19 8.50
C VAL A 306 16.27 4.71 7.69
N PRO A 307 17.24 3.87 7.30
CA PRO A 307 18.19 4.20 6.23
C PRO A 307 17.42 4.48 4.91
N CYS A 308 17.75 5.56 4.19
CA CYS A 308 17.14 5.79 2.88
C CYS A 308 17.57 4.69 1.88
N PRO A 309 16.65 4.18 1.04
CA PRO A 309 16.96 3.10 0.11
C PRO A 309 17.98 3.54 -0.95
N ARG A 310 18.81 2.59 -1.41
CA ARG A 310 19.83 2.79 -2.43
C ARG A 310 19.90 1.62 -3.42
N ALA A 311 20.53 1.84 -4.57
CA ALA A 311 20.80 0.80 -5.55
C ALA A 311 22.20 0.96 -6.17
N THR A 312 22.76 -0.15 -6.64
CA THR A 312 24.02 -0.21 -7.38
C THR A 312 23.94 -1.32 -8.44
N ILE A 313 24.27 -0.99 -9.70
CA ILE A 313 24.50 -1.99 -10.75
C ILE A 313 25.93 -2.53 -10.57
N SER A 314 26.06 -3.86 -10.58
CA SER A 314 27.33 -4.57 -10.68
C SER A 314 27.43 -5.29 -12.03
N SER A 315 28.66 -5.48 -12.50
CA SER A 315 28.96 -6.09 -13.81
C SER A 315 30.30 -6.81 -13.78
N SER A 316 30.48 -7.80 -14.65
CA SER A 316 31.78 -8.43 -14.84
C SER A 316 32.77 -7.53 -15.60
N SER A 317 34.06 -7.89 -15.59
CA SER A 317 35.19 -7.00 -15.87
C SER A 317 35.36 -6.50 -17.32
N SER A 318 34.43 -6.79 -18.23
CA SER A 318 34.50 -6.40 -19.64
C SER A 318 33.19 -5.79 -20.13
N SER A 319 33.26 -4.55 -20.64
CA SER A 319 32.12 -3.85 -21.27
C SER A 319 31.87 -4.24 -22.73
N ASN A 320 32.68 -5.12 -23.30
CA ASN A 320 32.46 -5.68 -24.64
C ASN A 320 31.72 -7.01 -24.51
N ARG A 321 30.73 -7.23 -25.37
CA ARG A 321 30.04 -8.51 -25.60
C ARG A 321 29.98 -8.77 -27.11
N CYS A 322 29.78 -10.01 -27.50
CA CYS A 322 29.42 -10.38 -28.87
C CYS A 322 27.94 -10.79 -28.92
N ILE A 323 27.31 -10.74 -30.10
CA ILE A 323 25.92 -11.22 -30.26
C ILE A 323 25.82 -12.69 -29.80
N GLY A 324 24.76 -13.01 -29.05
CA GLY A 324 24.53 -14.32 -28.43
C GLY A 324 25.20 -14.54 -27.07
N GLU A 325 25.94 -13.55 -26.54
CA GLU A 325 26.43 -13.58 -25.16
C GLU A 325 25.41 -12.97 -24.19
N SER A 326 25.58 -13.22 -22.88
CA SER A 326 24.75 -12.60 -21.85
C SER A 326 25.30 -11.23 -21.45
N SER A 327 24.43 -10.33 -21.00
CA SER A 327 24.82 -9.08 -20.32
C SER A 327 25.74 -9.34 -19.12
N ASP A 328 25.46 -10.37 -18.30
CA ASP A 328 26.21 -10.72 -17.06
C ASP A 328 26.29 -9.51 -16.11
N LEU A 329 25.10 -9.16 -15.59
CA LEU A 329 24.81 -7.95 -14.82
C LEU A 329 23.91 -8.30 -13.63
N SER A 330 24.17 -7.71 -12.46
CA SER A 330 23.20 -7.77 -11.36
C SER A 330 23.00 -6.43 -10.66
N LEU A 331 21.74 -6.11 -10.40
CA LEU A 331 21.28 -4.94 -9.67
C LEU A 331 21.14 -5.31 -8.18
N GLN A 332 21.95 -4.68 -7.33
CA GLN A 332 21.84 -4.78 -5.88
C GLN A 332 21.07 -3.58 -5.36
N VAL A 333 19.96 -3.82 -4.65
CA VAL A 333 19.09 -2.80 -4.04
C VAL A 333 19.11 -3.02 -2.53
N GLU A 334 19.19 -1.95 -1.74
CA GLU A 334 19.34 -2.02 -0.29
C GLU A 334 18.43 -0.98 0.40
N GLY A 335 17.64 -1.43 1.36
CA GLY A 335 16.71 -0.60 2.14
C GLY A 335 15.75 -1.47 2.95
N THR A 336 14.75 -0.88 3.61
CA THR A 336 13.78 -1.65 4.41
C THR A 336 12.75 -2.36 3.50
N PRO A 337 12.64 -3.71 3.50
CA PRO A 337 11.74 -4.42 2.59
C PRO A 337 10.28 -4.49 3.07
N PRO A 338 9.29 -4.60 2.16
CA PRO A 338 9.42 -4.75 0.70
C PRO A 338 10.01 -3.52 0.00
N LEU A 339 10.88 -3.78 -0.98
CA LEU A 339 11.51 -2.78 -1.82
C LEU A 339 10.81 -2.72 -3.19
N LYS A 340 10.87 -1.58 -3.88
CA LYS A 340 10.50 -1.48 -5.30
C LYS A 340 11.54 -0.66 -6.04
N THR A 341 12.02 -1.17 -7.17
CA THR A 341 12.99 -0.48 -8.04
C THR A 341 12.38 -0.21 -9.41
N VAL A 342 12.83 0.88 -10.03
CA VAL A 342 12.54 1.28 -11.40
C VAL A 342 13.85 1.44 -12.14
N TYR A 343 14.01 0.74 -13.26
CA TYR A 343 15.20 0.83 -14.10
C TYR A 343 14.84 0.93 -15.58
N SER A 344 15.72 1.58 -16.34
CA SER A 344 15.62 1.77 -17.79
C SER A 344 16.71 1.00 -18.52
N ARG A 345 16.34 0.42 -19.67
CA ARG A 345 17.25 -0.16 -20.66
C ARG A 345 17.05 0.58 -21.99
N SER A 346 18.11 1.15 -22.55
CA SER A 346 18.10 1.72 -23.91
C SER A 346 19.10 1.00 -24.82
N ILE A 347 18.71 0.85 -26.10
CA ILE A 347 19.50 0.17 -27.13
C ILE A 347 19.68 1.15 -28.29
N ASN A 348 20.93 1.43 -28.67
CA ASN A 348 21.32 2.38 -29.71
C ASN A 348 20.64 3.76 -29.59
N GLY A 349 20.45 4.24 -28.36
CA GLY A 349 19.86 5.55 -28.07
C GLY A 349 18.36 5.67 -28.34
N ARG A 350 17.65 4.56 -28.60
CA ARG A 350 16.18 4.52 -28.72
C ARG A 350 15.52 4.46 -27.35
N ASP A 351 14.21 4.76 -27.33
CA ASP A 351 13.43 5.01 -26.13
C ASP A 351 13.66 3.96 -25.01
N PRO A 352 13.89 4.39 -23.76
CA PRO A 352 14.19 3.47 -22.67
C PRO A 352 12.97 2.61 -22.33
N SER A 353 13.10 1.29 -22.41
CA SER A 353 12.11 0.39 -21.80
C SER A 353 12.23 0.49 -20.29
N ILE A 354 11.19 1.02 -19.63
CA ILE A 354 11.10 1.17 -18.18
C ILE A 354 10.55 -0.12 -17.58
N HIS A 355 11.28 -0.70 -16.63
CA HIS A 355 10.93 -1.94 -15.94
C HIS A 355 10.63 -1.65 -14.46
N TYR A 356 9.57 -2.27 -13.94
CA TYR A 356 9.15 -2.17 -12.54
C TYR A 356 9.39 -3.49 -11.84
N GLN A 357 10.08 -3.47 -10.70
CA GLN A 357 10.39 -4.70 -9.97
C GLN A 357 10.22 -4.52 -8.47
N THR A 358 9.28 -5.28 -7.90
CA THR A 358 9.09 -5.43 -6.45
C THR A 358 10.08 -6.48 -5.93
N LEU A 359 10.70 -6.23 -4.78
CA LEU A 359 11.82 -6.99 -4.25
C LEU A 359 11.62 -7.36 -2.78
N HIS A 360 11.76 -8.65 -2.49
CA HIS A 360 11.62 -9.25 -1.18
C HIS A 360 12.83 -10.17 -0.93
N PRO A 361 13.49 -10.12 0.25
CA PRO A 361 14.49 -11.13 0.61
C PRO A 361 13.82 -12.48 0.88
N GLU A 362 14.49 -13.58 0.54
CA GLU A 362 13.99 -14.93 0.85
C GLU A 362 13.85 -15.14 2.37
N GLY A 363 12.75 -15.76 2.80
CA GLY A 363 12.48 -16.04 4.22
C GLY A 363 12.12 -14.83 5.09
N PHE A 364 11.99 -13.62 4.52
CA PHE A 364 11.70 -12.41 5.29
C PHE A 364 10.21 -12.26 5.65
N SER A 365 9.90 -12.40 6.94
CA SER A 365 8.58 -12.11 7.51
C SER A 365 8.51 -10.69 8.09
N SER A 366 7.52 -9.88 7.68
CA SER A 366 7.33 -8.51 8.16
C SER A 366 5.86 -8.20 8.48
N PRO A 367 5.56 -7.45 9.57
CA PRO A 367 4.21 -6.94 9.87
C PRO A 367 3.65 -5.91 8.86
N LEU A 368 4.40 -5.58 7.80
CA LEU A 368 3.90 -4.79 6.66
C LEU A 368 3.52 -5.67 5.45
N LEU A 369 4.03 -6.91 5.38
CA LEU A 369 3.59 -7.89 4.40
C LEU A 369 2.26 -8.49 4.86
N ASP A 370 2.20 -8.92 6.12
CA ASP A 370 0.96 -9.28 6.79
C ASP A 370 0.17 -8.01 7.16
N HIS A 371 -0.74 -7.60 6.28
CA HIS A 371 -1.56 -6.40 6.45
C HIS A 371 -2.49 -6.45 7.70
N ALA A 372 -2.59 -7.59 8.39
CA ALA A 372 -3.51 -7.85 9.51
C ALA A 372 -3.29 -7.00 10.77
N ARG A 373 -2.33 -6.05 10.77
CA ARG A 373 -2.03 -5.14 11.88
C ARG A 373 -2.16 -3.65 11.56
N SER A 374 -2.99 -3.29 10.56
CA SER A 374 -3.66 -1.99 10.63
C SER A 374 -4.62 -2.01 11.83
N VAL A 375 -4.58 -0.97 12.68
CA VAL A 375 -5.20 -0.89 14.01
C VAL A 375 -4.48 -1.68 15.12
N THR A 376 -4.11 -0.98 16.20
CA THR A 376 -3.53 -1.49 17.46
C THR A 376 -2.13 -2.15 17.44
N LEU A 377 -1.12 -1.41 16.98
CA LEU A 377 0.22 -1.40 17.61
C LEU A 377 0.14 -0.78 19.03
N GLN A 378 -0.64 -1.39 19.92
CA GLN A 378 -0.95 -0.91 21.27
C GLN A 378 -0.90 -2.02 22.33
N GLY A 379 0.09 -2.91 22.22
CA GLY A 379 0.44 -3.87 23.28
C GLY A 379 1.71 -3.43 24.03
N PRO A 380 1.73 -3.40 25.38
CA PRO A 380 2.96 -3.24 26.14
C PRO A 380 3.72 -4.58 26.20
N ALA A 381 4.30 -4.98 25.06
CA ALA A 381 5.13 -6.17 24.92
C ALA A 381 6.35 -5.84 24.04
N GLU A 382 7.44 -6.59 24.22
CA GLU A 382 8.74 -6.32 23.60
C GLU A 382 8.79 -6.84 22.15
N GLU A 383 8.08 -6.17 21.23
CA GLU A 383 8.10 -6.53 19.82
C GLU A 383 9.47 -6.24 19.19
N ASN A 384 10.05 -7.25 18.52
CA ASN A 384 11.36 -7.15 17.89
C ASN A 384 11.30 -6.28 16.62
N ILE A 385 11.93 -5.10 16.67
CA ILE A 385 11.88 -4.10 15.58
C ILE A 385 12.82 -4.45 14.41
N ALA A 386 13.64 -5.50 14.52
CA ALA A 386 14.62 -5.90 13.48
C ALA A 386 14.03 -6.16 12.08
N TRP A 387 12.71 -6.37 11.93
CA TRP A 387 12.06 -6.43 10.61
C TRP A 387 12.19 -5.11 9.82
N ALA A 388 12.35 -3.97 10.51
CA ALA A 388 12.47 -2.65 9.89
C ALA A 388 13.92 -2.30 9.47
N GLN A 389 14.87 -3.23 9.60
CA GLN A 389 16.27 -3.04 9.21
C GLN A 389 16.43 -2.92 7.68
N SER A 390 17.54 -2.29 7.26
CA SER A 390 17.92 -2.21 5.85
C SER A 390 18.55 -3.53 5.39
N LEU A 391 18.02 -4.16 4.34
CA LEU A 391 18.53 -5.43 3.80
C LEU A 391 18.91 -5.28 2.31
N PRO A 392 20.03 -5.87 1.88
CA PRO A 392 20.37 -5.98 0.46
C PRO A 392 19.61 -7.12 -0.22
N VAL A 393 19.06 -6.85 -1.40
CA VAL A 393 18.46 -7.81 -2.32
C VAL A 393 19.18 -7.69 -3.66
N SER A 394 19.55 -8.82 -4.27
CA SER A 394 20.23 -8.86 -5.57
C SER A 394 19.31 -9.41 -6.66
N VAL A 395 19.45 -8.89 -7.87
CA VAL A 395 18.62 -9.21 -9.04
C VAL A 395 19.53 -9.42 -10.24
N SER A 396 19.46 -10.57 -10.91
CA SER A 396 20.08 -10.73 -12.22
C SER A 396 19.35 -9.91 -13.28
N LEU A 397 20.11 -9.11 -14.02
CA LEU A 397 19.68 -8.42 -15.26
C LEU A 397 20.30 -9.14 -16.47
N ASP A 398 20.28 -10.47 -16.43
CA ASP A 398 20.98 -11.35 -17.36
C ASP A 398 20.13 -11.62 -18.61
N GLU A 399 20.42 -10.86 -19.67
CA GLU A 399 19.70 -10.84 -20.94
C GLU A 399 20.61 -11.37 -22.06
N LEU A 400 20.03 -11.98 -23.10
CA LEU A 400 20.76 -12.36 -24.32
C LEU A 400 20.93 -11.15 -25.26
N MET A 401 22.18 -10.83 -25.58
CA MET A 401 22.55 -9.70 -26.44
C MET A 401 22.20 -9.98 -27.91
N HIS A 402 20.97 -9.63 -28.28
CA HIS A 402 20.34 -9.98 -29.57
C HIS A 402 20.45 -8.90 -30.66
N VAL A 403 20.94 -7.70 -30.35
CA VAL A 403 21.19 -6.60 -31.31
C VAL A 403 22.59 -6.02 -31.11
N GLY A 404 23.32 -5.78 -32.20
CA GLY A 404 24.60 -5.07 -32.17
C GLY A 404 24.47 -3.60 -31.76
N GLY A 405 25.57 -3.03 -31.27
CA GLY A 405 25.70 -1.60 -30.94
C GLY A 405 25.80 -1.31 -29.44
N GLN A 406 25.32 -0.13 -29.02
CA GLN A 406 25.43 0.35 -27.65
C GLN A 406 24.19 0.01 -26.83
N TRP A 407 24.40 -0.61 -25.67
CA TRP A 407 23.39 -0.96 -24.69
C TRP A 407 23.67 -0.22 -23.39
N GLN A 408 22.64 0.39 -22.79
CA GLN A 408 22.78 1.13 -21.55
C GLN A 408 21.67 0.73 -20.58
N TYR A 409 22.07 0.30 -19.38
CA TYR A 409 21.19 0.02 -18.24
C TYR A 409 21.35 1.15 -17.21
N SER A 410 20.25 1.63 -16.65
CA SER A 410 20.18 2.81 -15.76
C SER A 410 19.17 2.59 -14.64
N VAL A 411 19.51 2.87 -13.38
CA VAL A 411 18.53 2.89 -12.28
C VAL A 411 17.93 4.28 -12.14
N ASP A 412 16.61 4.37 -12.04
CA ASP A 412 15.88 5.64 -12.03
C ASP A 412 15.25 5.94 -10.67
N GLU A 413 14.54 5.00 -10.04
CA GLU A 413 13.89 5.22 -8.74
C GLU A 413 13.93 3.98 -7.84
N VAL A 414 14.01 4.20 -6.52
CA VAL A 414 13.90 3.13 -5.50
C VAL A 414 12.97 3.58 -4.38
N HIS A 415 12.09 2.68 -3.94
CA HIS A 415 11.13 2.86 -2.85
C HIS A 415 11.37 1.83 -1.74
N ASP A 416 11.10 2.20 -0.49
CA ASP A 416 11.08 1.29 0.67
C ASP A 416 9.67 1.01 1.20
N ALA A 417 9.58 0.11 2.19
CA ALA A 417 8.36 -0.32 2.84
C ALA A 417 7.54 0.79 3.53
N PHE A 418 8.17 1.90 3.89
CA PHE A 418 7.54 3.06 4.51
C PHE A 418 7.16 4.14 3.49
N GLY A 419 7.39 3.90 2.19
CA GLY A 419 7.10 4.84 1.12
C GLY A 419 8.15 5.93 0.94
N ASN A 420 9.34 5.83 1.54
CA ASN A 420 10.43 6.72 1.20
C ASN A 420 10.89 6.45 -0.23
N VAL A 421 11.00 7.49 -1.04
CA VAL A 421 11.44 7.40 -2.45
C VAL A 421 12.77 8.12 -2.64
N VAL A 422 13.72 7.44 -3.28
CA VAL A 422 14.96 8.01 -3.78
C VAL A 422 14.92 7.96 -5.31
N LYS A 423 14.84 9.14 -5.93
CA LYS A 423 14.89 9.31 -7.39
C LYS A 423 16.31 9.70 -7.81
N TYR A 424 16.83 9.05 -8.83
CA TYR A 424 18.12 9.35 -9.46
C TYR A 424 17.86 10.12 -10.75
N ALA A 425 17.95 11.45 -10.68
CA ALA A 425 17.66 12.35 -11.80
C ALA A 425 18.36 11.91 -13.11
N SER A 426 17.62 11.96 -14.22
CA SER A 426 18.24 11.76 -15.53
C SER A 426 19.02 13.02 -15.94
N PRO A 427 20.02 12.91 -16.83
CA PRO A 427 20.72 14.09 -17.36
C PRO A 427 19.83 15.02 -18.21
N ALA A 428 18.57 14.63 -18.49
CA ALA A 428 17.57 15.47 -19.14
C ALA A 428 16.67 16.22 -18.15
N ASP A 429 16.57 15.75 -16.90
CA ASP A 429 15.77 16.35 -15.82
C ASP A 429 16.62 17.23 -14.88
N ASP A 430 17.94 17.02 -14.82
CA ASP A 430 18.86 17.85 -14.04
C ASP A 430 19.15 19.18 -14.77
N PRO A 431 18.76 20.35 -14.21
CA PRO A 431 19.06 21.65 -14.82
C PRO A 431 20.56 22.00 -14.86
N GLU A 432 21.42 21.28 -14.12
CA GLU A 432 22.88 21.38 -14.21
C GLU A 432 23.51 20.34 -15.17
N GLY A 433 22.72 19.45 -15.76
CA GLY A 433 23.13 18.49 -16.79
C GLY A 433 24.19 17.47 -16.37
N LYS A 434 24.26 17.12 -15.08
CA LYS A 434 25.31 16.22 -14.58
C LYS A 434 25.06 14.78 -15.03
N PRO A 435 26.10 14.05 -15.48
CA PRO A 435 25.97 12.63 -15.79
C PRO A 435 25.69 11.82 -14.53
N LYS A 436 24.77 10.85 -14.62
CA LYS A 436 24.48 9.92 -13.51
C LYS A 436 25.76 9.22 -12.99
N PRO A 437 25.86 8.97 -11.67
CA PRO A 437 26.97 8.21 -11.08
C PRO A 437 27.21 6.85 -11.74
N LYS A 438 28.47 6.47 -11.92
CA LYS A 438 28.91 5.21 -12.56
C LYS A 438 28.42 3.91 -11.86
N HIS A 439 27.86 3.98 -10.66
CA HIS A 439 27.27 2.83 -9.97
C HIS A 439 25.76 2.68 -10.26
N LEU A 440 25.14 3.64 -10.96
CA LEU A 440 23.72 3.63 -11.34
C LEU A 440 23.51 3.44 -12.85
N VAL A 441 24.59 3.45 -13.64
CA VAL A 441 24.56 3.32 -15.10
C VAL A 441 25.69 2.41 -15.56
N GLN A 442 25.34 1.39 -16.35
CA GLN A 442 26.29 0.47 -16.97
C GLN A 442 26.10 0.45 -18.49
N ASN A 443 27.19 0.63 -19.23
CA ASN A 443 27.20 0.66 -20.69
C ASN A 443 27.93 -0.58 -21.23
N LEU A 444 27.27 -1.33 -22.12
CA LEU A 444 27.84 -2.46 -22.85
C LEU A 444 27.92 -2.13 -24.35
N VAL A 445 28.92 -2.68 -25.02
CA VAL A 445 29.11 -2.60 -26.47
C VAL A 445 29.02 -4.00 -27.05
N VAL A 446 27.90 -4.29 -27.72
CA VAL A 446 27.62 -5.57 -28.37
C VAL A 446 28.16 -5.52 -29.80
N LYS A 447 29.05 -6.45 -30.13
CA LYS A 447 29.69 -6.55 -31.45
C LYS A 447 29.12 -7.71 -32.25
N GLU A 448 29.05 -7.51 -33.56
CA GLU A 448 28.69 -8.57 -34.49
C GLU A 448 29.80 -9.63 -34.58
N ARG A 449 29.41 -10.87 -34.87
CA ARG A 449 30.35 -11.96 -35.15
C ARG A 449 30.74 -11.92 -36.63
N PRO A 450 32.05 -12.01 -36.98
CA PRO A 450 32.47 -12.00 -38.38
C PRO A 450 31.99 -13.25 -39.12
N ARG A 451 31.78 -13.12 -40.43
CA ARG A 451 31.55 -14.25 -41.36
C ARG A 451 32.62 -14.24 -42.43
N ILE A 452 33.25 -15.38 -42.69
CA ILE A 452 34.32 -15.52 -43.67
C ILE A 452 33.97 -16.57 -44.73
N ARG A 453 34.29 -16.29 -45.99
CA ARG A 453 34.19 -17.25 -47.10
C ARG A 453 35.19 -16.91 -48.20
N LEU A 454 35.32 -17.80 -49.18
CA LEU A 454 36.03 -17.53 -50.42
C LEU A 454 35.09 -16.94 -51.48
N ARG A 455 35.68 -16.35 -52.52
CA ARG A 455 34.98 -15.83 -53.69
C ARG A 455 35.73 -16.18 -54.97
N GLY A 456 35.11 -16.97 -55.84
CA GLY A 456 35.72 -17.35 -57.14
C GLY A 456 36.93 -18.26 -57.00
N CYS A 457 36.99 -19.05 -55.92
CA CYS A 457 37.78 -20.27 -55.84
C CYS A 457 36.99 -21.30 -55.04
N ASP A 458 36.89 -22.49 -55.61
CA ASP A 458 36.40 -23.73 -55.02
C ASP A 458 37.12 -24.92 -55.72
N PRO A 459 36.90 -26.19 -55.34
CA PRO A 459 37.56 -27.33 -55.99
C PRO A 459 37.18 -27.57 -57.47
N ALA A 460 36.07 -27.01 -57.96
CA ALA A 460 35.70 -27.01 -59.37
C ALA A 460 36.25 -25.77 -60.12
N THR A 461 36.46 -24.65 -59.43
CA THR A 461 37.07 -23.41 -59.95
C THR A 461 38.46 -23.13 -59.34
N PRO A 462 39.46 -24.01 -59.55
CA PRO A 462 40.77 -23.88 -58.91
C PRO A 462 41.56 -22.64 -59.36
N LEU A 463 42.27 -22.01 -58.43
CA LEU A 463 43.26 -20.98 -58.75
C LEU A 463 44.44 -21.62 -59.49
N LYS A 464 44.85 -21.00 -60.60
CA LYS A 464 45.98 -21.42 -61.42
C LYS A 464 47.10 -20.39 -61.32
N VAL A 465 48.27 -20.80 -60.82
CA VAL A 465 49.40 -19.89 -60.54
C VAL A 465 50.64 -20.37 -61.28
N PRO A 466 51.45 -19.48 -61.90
CA PRO A 466 52.75 -19.85 -62.45
C PRO A 466 53.67 -20.45 -61.37
N LYS A 467 54.43 -21.48 -61.72
CA LYS A 467 55.33 -22.16 -60.79
C LYS A 467 56.39 -21.21 -60.20
N GLY A 468 56.21 -20.85 -58.93
CA GLY A 468 57.11 -19.98 -58.16
C GLY A 468 56.50 -18.63 -57.78
N ASP A 469 55.41 -18.22 -58.42
CA ASP A 469 54.65 -17.02 -58.07
C ASP A 469 53.73 -17.26 -56.85
N SER A 470 53.15 -16.18 -56.33
CA SER A 470 52.13 -16.24 -55.27
C SER A 470 50.90 -15.40 -55.63
N ILE A 471 49.72 -15.90 -55.28
CA ILE A 471 48.43 -15.24 -55.48
C ILE A 471 47.79 -14.91 -54.12
N PRO A 472 47.05 -13.79 -53.95
CA PRO A 472 46.20 -13.64 -52.77
C PRO A 472 45.10 -14.71 -52.78
N LEU A 473 44.87 -15.36 -51.64
CA LEU A 473 43.68 -16.19 -51.41
C LEU A 473 42.45 -15.25 -51.38
N PRO A 474 41.40 -15.49 -52.19
CA PRO A 474 40.29 -14.56 -52.37
C PRO A 474 39.26 -14.66 -51.23
N VAL A 475 39.71 -14.35 -50.02
CA VAL A 475 38.90 -14.27 -48.81
C VAL A 475 37.97 -13.05 -48.88
N VAL A 476 36.74 -13.21 -48.41
CA VAL A 476 35.79 -12.12 -48.17
C VAL A 476 35.30 -12.20 -46.73
N LEU A 477 35.61 -11.16 -45.95
CA LEU A 477 35.04 -10.91 -44.63
C LEU A 477 33.71 -10.15 -44.78
N ASN A 478 32.67 -10.61 -44.09
CA ASN A 478 31.37 -9.95 -44.02
C ASN A 478 30.93 -9.83 -42.55
N PHE A 479 30.15 -8.80 -42.24
CA PHE A 479 29.32 -8.73 -41.03
C PHE A 479 27.85 -8.80 -41.46
N ALA A 480 26.88 -8.64 -40.55
CA ALA A 480 25.47 -8.55 -40.94
C ALA A 480 25.09 -7.11 -41.34
N ASP A 481 25.63 -6.13 -40.61
CA ASP A 481 25.74 -4.73 -41.05
C ASP A 481 27.02 -4.48 -41.90
N GLN A 482 27.17 -3.26 -42.41
CA GLN A 482 28.29 -2.89 -43.30
C GLN A 482 29.66 -3.10 -42.63
N VAL A 483 30.57 -3.77 -43.32
CA VAL A 483 31.95 -4.02 -42.89
C VAL A 483 32.70 -2.68 -42.73
N PRO A 484 33.18 -2.32 -41.52
CA PRO A 484 34.06 -1.16 -41.38
C PRO A 484 35.44 -1.49 -41.96
N ASP A 485 35.94 -0.69 -42.91
CA ASP A 485 37.17 -1.02 -43.66
C ASP A 485 38.36 -1.33 -42.75
N ASN A 486 38.53 -0.58 -41.66
CA ASN A 486 39.62 -0.74 -40.68
C ASN A 486 39.47 -1.95 -39.73
N THR A 487 38.65 -2.96 -40.07
CA THR A 487 38.45 -4.14 -39.21
C THR A 487 39.61 -5.13 -39.32
N ALA A 488 40.57 -5.01 -38.39
CA ALA A 488 41.61 -6.01 -38.18
C ALA A 488 41.02 -7.35 -37.70
N HIS A 489 41.50 -8.45 -38.28
CA HIS A 489 40.98 -9.79 -38.01
C HIS A 489 42.07 -10.85 -38.15
N SER A 490 41.92 -11.96 -37.41
CA SER A 490 42.74 -13.16 -37.59
C SER A 490 41.92 -14.23 -38.30
N LEU A 491 42.55 -15.01 -39.17
CA LEU A 491 41.93 -16.15 -39.84
C LEU A 491 42.89 -17.35 -39.83
N SER A 492 42.34 -18.56 -39.85
CA SER A 492 43.10 -19.81 -39.96
C SER A 492 42.60 -20.68 -41.10
N TRP A 493 43.48 -21.54 -41.64
CA TRP A 493 43.14 -22.53 -42.65
C TRP A 493 43.96 -23.82 -42.49
N GLN A 494 43.43 -24.91 -43.01
CA GLN A 494 44.15 -26.16 -43.26
C GLN A 494 44.71 -26.17 -44.68
N PHE A 495 45.90 -26.75 -44.86
CA PHE A 495 46.55 -26.99 -46.15
C PHE A 495 47.04 -28.43 -46.28
N SER A 496 46.64 -29.11 -47.35
CA SER A 496 47.19 -30.40 -47.79
C SER A 496 47.77 -30.30 -49.20
N PRO A 497 49.02 -30.75 -49.42
CA PRO A 497 49.61 -30.86 -50.77
C PRO A 497 48.74 -31.68 -51.74
N ILE A 498 48.78 -31.31 -53.02
CA ILE A 498 47.96 -31.93 -54.08
C ILE A 498 48.09 -33.47 -54.15
N ASP A 499 49.29 -34.00 -53.93
CA ASP A 499 49.59 -35.45 -53.97
C ASP A 499 49.12 -36.22 -52.71
N THR A 500 48.48 -35.53 -51.76
CA THR A 500 48.05 -36.08 -50.46
C THR A 500 46.54 -35.95 -50.21
N LEU A 501 45.78 -35.59 -51.25
CA LEU A 501 44.32 -35.58 -51.20
C LEU A 501 43.76 -37.01 -51.32
N THR A 502 42.56 -37.20 -50.79
CA THR A 502 41.81 -38.46 -50.89
C THR A 502 41.24 -38.70 -52.30
N GLU A 503 40.74 -39.91 -52.56
CA GLU A 503 40.02 -40.23 -53.80
C GLU A 503 38.72 -39.39 -53.99
N SER A 504 38.16 -38.82 -52.91
CA SER A 504 37.03 -37.88 -52.95
C SER A 504 37.43 -36.41 -53.12
N GLY A 505 38.73 -36.09 -53.16
CA GLY A 505 39.25 -34.73 -53.27
C GLY A 505 39.42 -33.97 -51.94
N ASP A 506 39.12 -34.61 -50.81
CA ASP A 506 39.31 -34.04 -49.45
C ASP A 506 40.79 -34.00 -49.01
N HIS A 507 41.07 -33.23 -47.95
CA HIS A 507 42.27 -33.37 -47.13
C HIS A 507 42.49 -34.83 -46.69
N GLY A 508 43.62 -35.43 -47.09
CA GLY A 508 44.09 -36.71 -46.54
C GLY A 508 44.93 -36.52 -45.27
N ASP A 509 45.70 -37.55 -44.88
CA ASP A 509 46.41 -37.62 -43.59
C ASP A 509 47.47 -36.52 -43.37
N VAL A 510 47.95 -35.88 -44.45
CA VAL A 510 48.96 -34.83 -44.39
C VAL A 510 48.29 -33.46 -44.39
N VAL A 511 47.96 -32.96 -43.20
CA VAL A 511 47.37 -31.63 -43.01
C VAL A 511 48.32 -30.72 -42.23
N SER A 512 48.48 -29.48 -42.69
CA SER A 512 49.18 -28.40 -42.00
C SER A 512 48.22 -27.23 -41.71
N VAL A 513 48.47 -26.44 -40.67
CA VAL A 513 47.60 -25.29 -40.31
C VAL A 513 48.34 -23.98 -40.56
N GLY A 514 47.73 -23.09 -41.33
CA GLY A 514 48.17 -21.71 -41.55
C GLY A 514 47.30 -20.72 -40.79
N SER A 515 47.86 -19.54 -40.52
CA SER A 515 47.16 -18.43 -39.85
C SER A 515 47.65 -17.08 -40.39
N TYR A 516 46.75 -16.11 -40.54
CA TYR A 516 47.07 -14.75 -40.98
C TYR A 516 46.36 -13.70 -40.13
N ASN A 517 47.07 -12.62 -39.80
CA ASN A 517 46.56 -11.48 -39.05
C ASN A 517 46.45 -10.28 -39.98
N ALA A 518 45.27 -10.11 -40.57
CA ALA A 518 44.93 -9.03 -41.48
C ALA A 518 44.73 -7.71 -40.73
N ARG A 519 45.32 -6.62 -41.25
CA ARG A 519 45.26 -5.28 -40.63
C ARG A 519 43.93 -4.56 -40.87
N ASN A 520 43.21 -4.93 -41.93
CA ASN A 520 41.96 -4.33 -42.39
C ASN A 520 41.17 -5.32 -43.25
N SER A 521 39.99 -4.95 -43.74
CA SER A 521 39.08 -5.81 -44.54
C SER A 521 39.62 -6.22 -45.93
N HIS A 522 40.74 -5.65 -46.37
CA HIS A 522 41.31 -5.84 -47.73
C HIS A 522 42.72 -6.47 -47.70
N ASP A 523 43.26 -6.77 -46.52
CA ASP A 523 44.59 -7.35 -46.32
C ASP A 523 44.53 -8.87 -46.48
N LEU A 524 44.79 -9.37 -47.69
CA LEU A 524 44.62 -10.77 -48.07
C LEU A 524 45.93 -11.60 -47.93
N PRO A 525 45.89 -12.81 -47.34
CA PRO A 525 47.04 -13.71 -47.29
C PRO A 525 47.44 -14.19 -48.69
N ARG A 526 48.75 -14.34 -48.93
CA ARG A 526 49.29 -14.87 -50.20
C ARG A 526 49.68 -16.34 -50.08
N ILE A 527 49.36 -17.12 -51.11
CA ILE A 527 49.59 -18.57 -51.20
C ILE A 527 50.26 -18.94 -52.54
N SER A 528 50.98 -20.06 -52.57
CA SER A 528 51.83 -20.48 -53.72
C SER A 528 52.12 -21.99 -53.84
N ALA A 529 51.87 -22.78 -52.78
CA ALA A 529 52.06 -24.23 -52.83
C ALA A 529 50.81 -24.92 -53.40
N PRO A 530 50.94 -25.87 -54.35
CA PRO A 530 49.79 -26.54 -54.95
C PRO A 530 49.14 -27.54 -53.97
N GLY A 531 47.82 -27.50 -53.86
CA GLY A 531 47.04 -28.27 -52.90
C GLY A 531 45.74 -27.59 -52.49
N LEU A 532 45.05 -28.19 -51.52
CA LEU A 532 43.76 -27.71 -51.00
C LEU A 532 43.97 -26.80 -49.78
N TYR A 533 43.33 -25.64 -49.76
CA TYR A 533 43.35 -24.64 -48.68
C TYR A 533 41.93 -24.42 -48.12
N SER A 534 41.63 -24.88 -46.91
CA SER A 534 40.28 -24.80 -46.33
C SER A 534 40.23 -23.96 -45.06
N LEU A 535 39.43 -22.91 -45.05
CA LEU A 535 39.25 -21.98 -43.93
C LEU A 535 38.68 -22.69 -42.70
N THR A 536 39.30 -22.51 -41.54
CA THR A 536 38.92 -23.19 -40.28
C THR A 536 38.37 -22.26 -39.20
N SER A 537 38.80 -21.00 -39.14
CA SER A 537 38.22 -20.01 -38.22
C SER A 537 38.49 -18.57 -38.65
N VAL A 538 37.70 -17.64 -38.10
CA VAL A 538 37.93 -16.20 -38.15
C VAL A 538 37.61 -15.57 -36.80
N THR A 539 38.41 -14.61 -36.36
CA THR A 539 38.19 -13.87 -35.11
C THR A 539 38.42 -12.38 -35.35
N ALA A 540 37.48 -11.53 -34.92
CA ALA A 540 37.60 -10.07 -35.01
C ALA A 540 37.51 -9.44 -33.62
N GLY A 541 38.61 -8.82 -33.18
CA GLY A 541 38.74 -8.27 -31.83
C GLY A 541 38.63 -9.35 -30.74
N SER A 542 37.45 -9.46 -30.14
CA SER A 542 37.13 -10.44 -29.08
C SER A 542 36.03 -11.43 -29.48
N CYS A 543 35.59 -11.41 -30.74
CA CYS A 543 34.46 -12.22 -31.20
C CYS A 543 34.89 -13.28 -32.21
N ASP A 544 34.69 -14.54 -31.84
CA ASP A 544 34.76 -15.68 -32.76
C ASP A 544 33.61 -15.61 -33.77
N GLY A 545 33.94 -15.88 -35.03
CA GLY A 545 33.02 -15.85 -36.16
C GLY A 545 32.79 -17.19 -36.84
N GLU A 546 32.08 -17.13 -37.96
CA GLU A 546 31.58 -18.29 -38.70
C GLU A 546 32.26 -18.43 -40.07
N VAL A 547 32.64 -19.65 -40.44
CA VAL A 547 33.05 -20.00 -41.81
C VAL A 547 31.80 -20.38 -42.63
N GLN A 548 31.69 -19.78 -43.81
CA GLN A 548 30.65 -20.01 -44.80
C GLN A 548 31.24 -20.65 -46.07
N GLU A 549 30.42 -21.40 -46.80
CA GLU A 549 30.84 -22.00 -48.07
C GLU A 549 30.86 -20.95 -49.21
N PRO A 550 31.74 -21.09 -50.22
CA PRO A 550 32.86 -22.02 -50.29
C PRO A 550 33.94 -21.69 -49.25
N SER A 551 34.31 -22.67 -48.43
CA SER A 551 35.35 -22.59 -47.41
C SER A 551 36.72 -23.04 -47.92
N SER A 552 36.72 -23.83 -49.00
CA SER A 552 37.87 -24.59 -49.52
C SER A 552 38.29 -24.11 -50.91
N CYS A 553 39.57 -23.77 -51.11
CA CYS A 553 40.16 -23.35 -52.37
C CYS A 553 41.22 -24.35 -52.86
N LEU A 554 41.11 -24.84 -54.08
CA LEU A 554 42.13 -25.66 -54.71
C LEU A 554 43.10 -24.78 -55.49
N LEU A 555 44.40 -24.81 -55.15
CA LEU A 555 45.46 -24.14 -55.91
C LEU A 555 46.24 -25.17 -56.73
N LEU A 556 46.36 -24.90 -58.04
CA LEU A 556 47.12 -25.71 -58.98
C LEU A 556 48.27 -24.88 -59.57
N ASN A 557 49.39 -25.55 -59.84
CA ASN A 557 50.54 -24.98 -60.55
C ASN A 557 50.66 -25.68 -61.91
N PRO A 558 50.06 -25.15 -63.00
CA PRO A 558 50.08 -25.81 -64.29
C PRO A 558 51.49 -25.90 -64.89
N LEU A 559 51.65 -26.79 -65.87
CA LEU A 559 52.90 -26.92 -66.61
C LEU A 559 53.13 -25.69 -67.50
N GLU A 560 54.39 -25.29 -67.64
CA GLU A 560 54.84 -24.26 -68.57
C GLU A 560 54.43 -24.60 -70.02
N PRO A 561 54.03 -23.60 -70.84
CA PRO A 561 53.54 -23.84 -72.18
C PRO A 561 54.62 -24.40 -73.11
N LYS A 562 54.32 -25.50 -73.80
CA LYS A 562 55.20 -26.15 -74.78
C LYS A 562 54.46 -26.42 -76.07
N LEU A 563 55.15 -26.19 -77.18
CA LEU A 563 54.72 -26.53 -78.53
C LEU A 563 55.60 -27.67 -79.06
N ALA A 564 54.96 -28.74 -79.53
CA ALA A 564 55.56 -29.71 -80.43
C ALA A 564 54.78 -29.72 -81.75
N LEU A 565 55.50 -29.61 -82.87
CA LEU A 565 54.92 -29.61 -84.20
C LEU A 565 55.07 -30.98 -84.85
N ARG A 566 54.01 -31.44 -85.50
CA ARG A 566 54.06 -32.50 -86.51
C ARG A 566 53.38 -31.95 -87.74
N ALA A 567 54.01 -32.07 -88.90
CA ALA A 567 53.41 -31.65 -90.15
C ALA A 567 53.37 -32.83 -91.10
N GLU A 568 52.20 -33.06 -91.67
CA GLU A 568 51.95 -34.11 -92.64
C GLU A 568 51.49 -33.45 -93.94
N GLU A 569 52.19 -33.74 -95.03
CA GLU A 569 51.73 -33.48 -96.39
C GLU A 569 50.39 -34.20 -96.61
N ILE A 570 49.31 -33.45 -96.83
CA ILE A 570 47.95 -34.04 -96.94
C ILE A 570 47.76 -34.64 -98.34
N PRO A 571 47.74 -35.96 -98.58
CA PRO A 571 47.86 -36.48 -99.94
C PRO A 571 46.53 -36.48 -100.72
N ASP A 572 46.61 -36.23 -102.03
CA ASP A 572 45.53 -36.53 -102.98
C ASP A 572 45.32 -38.04 -103.06
N VAL A 573 44.16 -38.49 -102.58
CA VAL A 573 43.80 -39.91 -102.41
C VAL A 573 43.65 -40.65 -103.75
N CYS A 574 43.58 -39.92 -104.87
CA CYS A 574 43.46 -40.48 -106.22
C CYS A 574 44.64 -40.12 -107.17
N ALA A 575 45.45 -39.09 -106.85
CA ALA A 575 46.49 -38.57 -107.76
C ALA A 575 47.90 -38.41 -107.14
N GLY A 576 48.09 -38.56 -105.83
CA GLY A 576 49.41 -38.70 -105.21
C GLY A 576 50.26 -37.43 -105.03
N ASN A 577 49.64 -36.24 -104.95
CA ASN A 577 50.31 -34.97 -104.59
C ASN A 577 49.73 -34.42 -103.27
N SER A 578 50.52 -33.84 -102.36
CA SER A 578 50.09 -33.16 -101.10
C SER A 578 49.16 -31.96 -101.33
N ILE A 579 48.17 -31.54 -100.48
CA ILE A 579 47.39 -30.24 -100.45
C ILE A 579 48.14 -29.09 -99.77
N GLY A 580 48.87 -29.42 -98.73
CA GLY A 580 48.95 -28.57 -97.56
C GLY A 580 49.71 -29.29 -96.47
N LEU A 581 50.30 -28.53 -95.56
CA LEU A 581 50.73 -29.11 -94.29
C LEU A 581 49.51 -29.17 -93.38
N SER A 582 49.05 -30.38 -93.09
CA SER A 582 48.28 -30.64 -91.88
C SER A 582 49.23 -30.46 -90.71
N VAL A 583 49.32 -29.24 -90.17
CA VAL A 583 50.14 -28.95 -89.00
C VAL A 583 49.36 -29.28 -87.74
N ASN A 584 49.74 -30.40 -87.15
CA ASN A 584 49.23 -30.87 -85.88
C ASN A 584 50.13 -30.33 -84.76
N MET A 585 49.65 -29.28 -84.08
CA MET A 585 50.29 -28.73 -82.88
C MET A 585 49.87 -29.55 -81.67
N ASP A 586 50.79 -30.35 -81.12
CA ASP A 586 50.67 -30.88 -79.75
C ASP A 586 51.05 -29.74 -78.79
N LEU A 587 50.05 -29.22 -78.06
CA LEU A 587 50.18 -28.13 -77.09
C LEU A 587 50.10 -28.69 -75.67
N ILE A 588 51.03 -28.29 -74.80
CA ILE A 588 51.03 -28.64 -73.38
C ILE A 588 50.99 -27.33 -72.60
N GLY A 589 50.12 -27.20 -71.59
CA GLY A 589 49.93 -25.99 -70.78
C GLY A 589 48.46 -25.73 -70.49
N THR A 590 48.07 -24.48 -70.24
CA THR A 590 46.69 -24.08 -69.89
C THR A 590 46.05 -23.22 -70.98
N PRO A 591 45.06 -23.73 -71.75
CA PRO A 591 44.31 -22.92 -72.71
C PRO A 591 43.66 -21.66 -72.08
N PRO A 592 43.37 -20.59 -72.86
CA PRO A 592 43.78 -20.35 -74.25
C PRO A 592 45.29 -20.19 -74.46
N PHE A 593 45.81 -20.81 -75.51
CA PHE A 593 47.18 -20.60 -75.99
C PHE A 593 47.23 -19.50 -77.05
N THR A 594 48.34 -18.79 -77.13
CA THR A 594 48.69 -17.94 -78.27
C THR A 594 50.05 -18.36 -78.81
N VAL A 595 50.06 -18.90 -80.03
CA VAL A 595 51.29 -19.30 -80.73
C VAL A 595 51.60 -18.28 -81.82
N ILE A 596 52.81 -17.72 -81.83
CA ILE A 596 53.25 -16.68 -82.76
C ILE A 596 54.23 -17.25 -83.78
N TYR A 597 54.01 -16.99 -85.06
CA TYR A 597 54.76 -17.51 -86.20
C TYR A 597 54.94 -16.48 -87.33
N ASP A 598 55.97 -16.70 -88.14
CA ASP A 598 56.23 -16.00 -89.39
C ASP A 598 55.90 -16.91 -90.58
N VAL A 599 55.50 -16.32 -91.71
CA VAL A 599 55.32 -17.01 -92.99
C VAL A 599 56.25 -16.39 -94.02
N VAL A 600 57.02 -17.20 -94.74
CA VAL A 600 57.83 -16.78 -95.89
C VAL A 600 57.23 -17.37 -97.15
N SER A 601 56.69 -16.52 -98.01
CA SER A 601 56.04 -16.91 -99.27
C SER A 601 56.72 -16.18 -100.42
N ASN A 602 57.29 -16.92 -101.38
CA ASN A 602 57.99 -16.35 -102.54
C ASN A 602 59.03 -15.25 -102.17
N GLY A 603 59.74 -15.44 -101.06
CA GLY A 603 60.75 -14.50 -100.53
C GLY A 603 60.22 -13.35 -99.66
N VAL A 604 58.91 -13.17 -99.52
CA VAL A 604 58.30 -12.14 -98.66
C VAL A 604 57.98 -12.72 -97.28
N THR A 605 58.49 -12.11 -96.21
CA THR A 605 58.20 -12.50 -94.83
C THR A 605 57.01 -11.71 -94.25
N TYR A 606 55.93 -12.42 -93.91
CA TYR A 606 54.83 -11.93 -93.10
C TYR A 606 55.08 -12.34 -91.64
N ARG A 607 55.42 -11.36 -90.79
CA ARG A 607 55.71 -11.61 -89.36
C ARG A 607 54.47 -11.53 -88.48
N ASP A 608 54.65 -11.96 -87.24
CA ASP A 608 53.71 -11.77 -86.12
C ASP A 608 52.29 -12.28 -86.44
N ARG A 609 52.19 -13.35 -87.24
CA ARG A 609 50.96 -14.13 -87.34
C ARG A 609 50.79 -14.86 -86.03
N TYR A 610 49.60 -14.81 -85.46
CA TYR A 610 49.27 -15.56 -84.27
C TYR A 610 48.11 -16.49 -84.55
N VAL A 611 48.11 -17.64 -83.87
CA VAL A 611 46.94 -18.49 -83.74
C VAL A 611 46.57 -18.58 -82.28
N SER A 612 45.31 -18.26 -81.97
CA SER A 612 44.77 -18.29 -80.61
C SER A 612 43.89 -19.53 -80.45
N VAL A 613 44.40 -20.49 -79.70
CA VAL A 613 43.79 -21.82 -79.53
C VAL A 613 43.03 -21.81 -78.22
N GLN A 614 41.69 -21.67 -78.30
CA GLN A 614 40.88 -21.35 -77.13
C GLN A 614 40.88 -22.44 -76.04
N ASP A 615 40.48 -23.67 -76.39
CA ASP A 615 40.22 -24.73 -75.39
C ASP A 615 40.88 -26.09 -75.72
N LYS A 616 41.84 -26.10 -76.65
CA LYS A 616 42.42 -27.33 -77.20
C LYS A 616 43.90 -27.50 -76.88
N LEU A 617 44.27 -28.68 -76.38
CA LEU A 617 45.65 -29.17 -76.26
C LEU A 617 46.18 -29.76 -77.59
N ARG A 618 45.33 -29.89 -78.61
CA ARG A 618 45.74 -30.15 -79.98
C ARG A 618 45.11 -29.13 -80.91
N TYR A 619 45.95 -28.45 -81.68
CA TYR A 619 45.47 -27.58 -82.75
C TYR A 619 45.99 -28.10 -84.09
N HIS A 620 45.10 -28.75 -84.82
CA HIS A 620 45.29 -29.08 -86.22
C HIS A 620 44.94 -27.83 -87.05
N MET A 621 45.89 -27.36 -87.87
CA MET A 621 45.64 -26.33 -88.88
C MET A 621 46.17 -26.76 -90.24
N ASP A 622 45.32 -26.67 -91.25
CA ASP A 622 45.68 -26.90 -92.64
C ASP A 622 46.34 -25.63 -93.19
N LEU A 623 47.67 -25.63 -93.31
CA LEU A 623 48.42 -24.61 -94.03
C LEU A 623 48.30 -24.88 -95.53
N ILE A 624 47.15 -24.51 -96.10
CA ILE A 624 46.89 -24.57 -97.53
C ILE A 624 47.19 -23.19 -98.13
N PRO A 625 48.27 -23.02 -98.90
CA PRO A 625 48.59 -21.74 -99.50
C PRO A 625 47.63 -21.41 -100.66
N GLY A 626 47.16 -20.17 -100.73
CA GLY A 626 46.28 -19.68 -101.80
C GLY A 626 46.95 -19.52 -103.18
N THR A 627 48.22 -19.86 -103.31
CA THR A 627 49.03 -19.80 -104.54
C THR A 627 50.04 -20.94 -104.55
N SER A 628 50.10 -21.72 -105.64
CA SER A 628 51.08 -22.79 -105.84
C SER A 628 52.52 -22.28 -105.83
N GLY A 629 53.45 -23.09 -105.30
CA GLY A 629 54.84 -22.71 -105.05
C GLY A 629 55.22 -22.92 -103.59
N HIS A 630 56.52 -22.87 -103.30
CA HIS A 630 57.10 -23.23 -102.01
C HIS A 630 56.90 -22.13 -100.94
N HIS A 631 56.35 -22.51 -99.78
CA HIS A 631 56.15 -21.63 -98.60
C HIS A 631 56.87 -22.20 -97.38
N THR A 632 57.54 -21.37 -96.60
CA THR A 632 58.21 -21.75 -95.35
C THR A 632 57.51 -21.12 -94.15
N TYR A 633 57.23 -21.89 -93.10
CA TYR A 633 56.54 -21.45 -91.89
C TYR A 633 57.47 -21.57 -90.67
N ARG A 634 57.59 -20.51 -89.84
CA ARG A 634 58.51 -20.48 -88.69
C ARG A 634 57.81 -20.07 -87.39
N PHE A 635 57.78 -20.95 -86.40
CA PHE A 635 57.17 -20.68 -85.09
C PHE A 635 58.19 -20.08 -84.13
N THR A 636 57.79 -19.08 -83.33
CA THR A 636 58.74 -18.21 -82.58
C THR A 636 58.46 -18.11 -81.09
N HIS A 637 57.19 -18.07 -80.67
CA HIS A 637 56.80 -17.92 -79.27
C HIS A 637 55.49 -18.65 -78.97
N ILE A 638 55.31 -19.05 -77.71
CA ILE A 638 54.06 -19.55 -77.15
C ILE A 638 53.77 -18.88 -75.80
N SER A 639 52.54 -18.43 -75.58
CA SER A 639 52.00 -18.08 -74.26
C SER A 639 50.71 -18.84 -74.00
N ASP A 640 50.28 -18.87 -72.74
CA ASP A 640 49.02 -19.49 -72.33
C ASP A 640 48.26 -18.60 -71.33
N SER A 641 47.11 -19.06 -70.80
CA SER A 641 46.26 -18.24 -69.93
C SER A 641 46.85 -17.91 -68.56
N VAL A 642 47.88 -18.66 -68.14
CA VAL A 642 48.59 -18.54 -66.85
C VAL A 642 49.96 -17.92 -67.08
N TYR A 643 50.74 -18.47 -68.01
CA TYR A 643 52.05 -18.00 -68.45
C TYR A 643 51.88 -16.97 -69.58
N LYS A 644 51.42 -15.76 -69.20
CA LYS A 644 51.10 -14.67 -70.13
C LYS A 644 52.32 -14.00 -70.77
N ASN A 645 53.51 -14.19 -70.20
CA ASN A 645 54.77 -13.73 -70.80
C ASN A 645 55.18 -14.72 -71.92
N PRO A 646 55.30 -14.30 -73.20
CA PRO A 646 55.57 -15.23 -74.30
C PRO A 646 56.90 -15.98 -74.13
N LEU A 647 56.81 -17.29 -73.99
CA LEU A 647 57.96 -18.19 -73.90
C LEU A 647 58.53 -18.38 -75.31
N LYS A 648 59.84 -18.18 -75.45
CA LYS A 648 60.51 -18.19 -76.76
C LYS A 648 60.85 -19.61 -77.20
N LEU A 649 60.53 -19.93 -78.46
CA LEU A 649 60.86 -21.19 -79.11
C LEU A 649 62.17 -21.05 -79.90
N THR A 650 63.06 -22.03 -79.78
CA THR A 650 64.36 -22.05 -80.48
C THR A 650 64.81 -23.46 -80.79
N GLY A 651 64.71 -23.87 -82.05
CA GLY A 651 65.13 -25.17 -82.58
C GLY A 651 64.73 -25.32 -84.05
N PRO A 652 65.38 -26.21 -84.84
CA PRO A 652 64.99 -26.48 -86.23
C PRO A 652 63.59 -27.11 -86.38
N GLU A 653 63.09 -27.78 -85.34
CA GLU A 653 61.76 -28.41 -85.27
C GLU A 653 60.58 -27.41 -85.33
N TYR A 654 60.86 -26.11 -85.37
CA TYR A 654 59.89 -25.02 -85.49
C TYR A 654 59.80 -24.43 -86.92
N LEU A 655 60.22 -25.17 -87.96
CA LEU A 655 60.28 -24.76 -89.36
C LEU A 655 59.66 -25.82 -90.32
N LEU A 656 58.78 -25.45 -91.27
CA LEU A 656 58.01 -26.37 -92.14
C LEU A 656 57.80 -25.86 -93.61
N GLU A 657 57.66 -26.74 -94.64
CA GLU A 657 57.64 -26.43 -96.11
C GLU A 657 56.78 -27.43 -96.99
N GLN A 658 56.00 -27.05 -98.06
CA GLN A 658 55.15 -27.98 -98.93
C GLN A 658 54.37 -27.39 -100.20
N ASP A 659 53.67 -28.25 -101.03
CA ASP A 659 52.75 -27.98 -102.23
C ASP A 659 51.32 -28.75 -102.25
N VAL A 660 50.45 -28.80 -103.34
CA VAL A 660 48.90 -28.86 -103.31
C VAL A 660 47.94 -29.92 -104.12
N PHE A 661 47.15 -30.91 -103.52
CA PHE A 661 45.76 -31.57 -103.77
C PHE A 661 45.24 -32.74 -102.75
N ALA A 662 43.96 -33.29 -102.72
CA ALA A 662 43.10 -33.66 -101.47
C ALA A 662 42.27 -35.04 -101.18
N ALA A 663 41.41 -35.14 -100.09
CA ALA A 663 40.86 -36.40 -99.38
C ALA A 663 39.35 -36.51 -98.80
N ALA A 664 38.91 -37.56 -97.98
CA ALA A 664 37.50 -37.94 -97.49
C ALA A 664 37.30 -38.58 -96.02
N ASN A 665 36.06 -38.77 -95.42
CA ASN A 665 35.79 -39.01 -93.92
C ASN A 665 34.50 -39.82 -93.39
N ALA A 666 34.31 -40.02 -92.04
CA ALA A 666 33.08 -40.45 -91.24
C ALA A 666 32.99 -39.80 -89.80
N MET A 667 31.89 -39.92 -88.97
CA MET A 667 31.58 -38.96 -87.84
C MET A 667 30.94 -39.46 -86.49
N ILE A 668 31.12 -38.70 -85.37
CA ILE A 668 30.36 -38.78 -84.09
C ILE A 668 29.03 -37.98 -84.13
N GLN A 669 28.01 -38.40 -83.36
CA GLN A 669 26.76 -37.64 -83.19
C GLN A 669 26.73 -36.89 -81.84
N PHE A 670 26.82 -35.57 -81.87
CA PHE A 670 26.81 -34.71 -80.68
C PHE A 670 25.39 -34.51 -80.12
N SER A 671 25.23 -34.69 -78.81
CA SER A 671 24.12 -34.14 -78.02
C SER A 671 24.67 -33.20 -76.95
N GLU A 672 24.06 -32.03 -76.79
CA GLU A 672 24.49 -30.99 -75.83
C GLU A 672 24.37 -31.43 -74.36
N THR A 673 23.69 -32.56 -74.10
CA THR A 673 23.35 -33.09 -72.77
C THR A 673 24.42 -34.00 -72.14
N ASN A 674 25.33 -34.59 -72.92
CA ASN A 674 26.13 -35.75 -72.46
C ASN A 674 27.59 -35.42 -72.12
N THR A 675 27.95 -34.16 -71.92
CA THR A 675 29.34 -33.73 -71.67
C THR A 675 29.76 -33.74 -70.20
N ASN A 676 28.83 -33.73 -69.24
CA ASN A 676 29.12 -33.78 -67.81
C ASN A 676 28.68 -35.13 -67.22
N THR A 677 29.41 -35.66 -66.23
CA THR A 677 29.12 -36.95 -65.59
C THR A 677 29.53 -36.95 -64.12
N CYS A 678 28.79 -37.67 -63.27
CA CYS A 678 29.08 -37.79 -61.85
C CYS A 678 30.28 -38.72 -61.58
N LEU A 679 30.95 -38.52 -60.44
CA LEU A 679 32.06 -39.37 -60.02
C LEU A 679 31.54 -40.78 -59.72
N GLY A 680 32.01 -41.78 -60.48
CA GLY A 680 31.60 -43.19 -60.36
C GLY A 680 30.55 -43.67 -61.38
N ASP A 681 29.95 -42.81 -62.20
CA ASP A 681 28.91 -43.21 -63.17
C ASP A 681 29.49 -43.77 -64.50
N GLU A 682 28.62 -44.41 -65.30
CA GLU A 682 28.89 -44.81 -66.69
C GLU A 682 28.33 -43.79 -67.69
N ALA A 683 29.13 -43.35 -68.66
CA ALA A 683 28.73 -42.39 -69.69
C ALA A 683 28.35 -43.06 -71.02
N PRO A 684 27.15 -42.78 -71.59
CA PRO A 684 26.74 -43.24 -72.92
C PRO A 684 27.05 -42.20 -74.03
N VAL A 685 27.62 -42.67 -75.14
CA VAL A 685 27.97 -41.84 -76.34
C VAL A 685 27.45 -42.48 -77.61
N GLU A 686 26.83 -41.71 -78.50
CA GLU A 686 26.26 -42.19 -79.78
C GLU A 686 27.16 -41.86 -80.99
N VAL A 687 27.28 -42.82 -81.90
CA VAL A 687 28.16 -42.78 -83.08
C VAL A 687 27.35 -43.06 -84.34
N LEU A 688 27.59 -42.29 -85.42
CA LEU A 688 26.89 -42.39 -86.70
C LEU A 688 27.81 -42.95 -87.79
N LEU A 689 27.42 -44.06 -88.41
CA LEU A 689 28.27 -44.84 -89.32
C LEU A 689 27.81 -44.69 -90.77
N THR A 690 28.64 -44.05 -91.58
CA THR A 690 28.40 -43.79 -93.01
C THR A 690 29.12 -44.83 -93.89
N GLY A 691 28.40 -45.86 -94.34
CA GLY A 691 28.93 -46.91 -95.23
C GLY A 691 27.91 -48.01 -95.55
N THR A 692 28.38 -49.22 -95.84
CA THR A 692 27.59 -50.40 -96.23
C THR A 692 27.75 -51.55 -95.20
N PRO A 693 26.84 -51.68 -94.20
CA PRO A 693 27.00 -52.57 -93.04
C PRO A 693 27.03 -54.08 -93.39
N PRO A 694 27.53 -54.95 -92.49
CA PRO A 694 27.95 -54.68 -91.11
C PRO A 694 29.27 -53.89 -90.96
N PHE A 695 29.35 -53.07 -89.91
CA PHE A 695 30.53 -52.30 -89.54
C PHE A 695 31.34 -52.97 -88.42
N THR A 696 32.63 -52.64 -88.37
CA THR A 696 33.51 -52.81 -87.21
C THR A 696 34.01 -51.43 -86.76
N LEU A 697 33.94 -51.14 -85.47
CA LEU A 697 34.30 -49.85 -84.88
C LEU A 697 35.38 -50.02 -83.81
N GLU A 698 36.39 -49.15 -83.85
CA GLU A 698 37.54 -49.13 -82.93
C GLU A 698 37.64 -47.75 -82.28
N TRP A 699 37.72 -47.69 -80.94
CA TRP A 699 37.84 -46.43 -80.20
C TRP A 699 38.79 -46.55 -79.02
N GLU A 700 39.32 -45.42 -78.54
CA GLU A 700 40.11 -45.38 -77.31
C GLU A 700 39.57 -44.35 -76.31
N VAL A 701 39.68 -44.69 -75.02
CA VAL A 701 39.36 -43.81 -73.90
C VAL A 701 40.66 -43.38 -73.25
N VAL A 702 40.84 -42.07 -73.10
CA VAL A 702 42.06 -41.42 -72.59
C VAL A 702 41.73 -40.61 -71.35
N HIS A 703 42.47 -40.82 -70.27
CA HIS A 703 42.40 -40.04 -69.03
C HIS A 703 43.77 -40.05 -68.34
N ASP A 704 44.22 -38.90 -67.84
CA ASP A 704 45.51 -38.76 -67.14
C ASP A 704 46.69 -39.44 -67.88
N GLY A 705 46.79 -39.19 -69.19
CA GLY A 705 47.79 -39.77 -70.10
C GLY A 705 47.64 -41.27 -70.40
N LYS A 706 46.88 -42.01 -69.60
CA LYS A 706 46.60 -43.45 -69.76
C LYS A 706 45.56 -43.65 -70.85
N ARG A 707 45.79 -44.60 -71.76
CA ARG A 707 44.85 -44.97 -72.85
C ARG A 707 44.38 -46.41 -72.71
N LYS A 708 43.10 -46.66 -73.00
CA LYS A 708 42.51 -48.01 -73.12
C LYS A 708 41.75 -48.11 -74.44
N GLN A 709 42.06 -49.12 -75.25
CA GLN A 709 41.46 -49.32 -76.57
C GLN A 709 40.37 -50.39 -76.52
N TYR A 710 39.32 -50.19 -77.32
CA TYR A 710 38.13 -51.03 -77.38
C TYR A 710 37.72 -51.27 -78.85
N LYS A 711 37.11 -52.42 -79.11
CA LYS A 711 36.70 -52.83 -80.46
C LYS A 711 35.40 -53.62 -80.41
N VAL A 712 34.46 -53.28 -81.28
CA VAL A 712 33.22 -54.04 -81.51
C VAL A 712 33.07 -54.37 -83.00
N LYS A 713 32.41 -55.49 -83.30
CA LYS A 713 32.17 -56.01 -84.64
C LYS A 713 30.66 -56.16 -84.89
N ASP A 714 30.32 -56.47 -86.14
CA ASP A 714 29.00 -56.95 -86.55
C ASP A 714 27.86 -55.94 -86.27
N ILE A 715 28.19 -54.64 -86.28
CA ILE A 715 27.20 -53.56 -86.13
C ILE A 715 26.37 -53.50 -87.42
N THR A 716 25.11 -53.95 -87.35
CA THR A 716 24.18 -53.95 -88.50
C THR A 716 23.36 -52.66 -88.64
N LYS A 717 23.37 -51.79 -87.63
CA LYS A 717 22.71 -50.48 -87.63
C LYS A 717 23.68 -49.37 -88.04
N SER A 718 23.16 -48.29 -88.61
CA SER A 718 23.93 -47.06 -88.89
C SER A 718 24.24 -46.23 -87.64
N THR A 719 23.71 -46.61 -86.47
CA THR A 719 24.04 -45.98 -85.18
C THR A 719 24.46 -47.02 -84.14
N TYR A 720 25.40 -46.65 -83.28
CA TYR A 720 25.90 -47.47 -82.19
C TYR A 720 26.11 -46.63 -80.93
N GLN A 721 25.84 -47.19 -79.75
CA GLN A 721 26.01 -46.51 -78.46
C GLN A 721 27.15 -47.17 -77.67
N ILE A 722 28.21 -46.40 -77.42
CA ILE A 722 29.33 -46.77 -76.54
C ILE A 722 28.87 -46.56 -75.09
N LYS A 723 29.25 -47.46 -74.19
CA LYS A 723 29.20 -47.27 -72.73
C LYS A 723 30.61 -47.32 -72.16
N THR A 724 30.94 -46.42 -71.23
CA THR A 724 32.17 -46.52 -70.43
C THR A 724 31.99 -47.51 -69.28
N ALA A 725 33.11 -47.90 -68.66
CA ALA A 725 33.08 -48.40 -67.29
C ALA A 725 32.87 -47.22 -66.30
N PRO A 726 32.52 -47.49 -65.02
CA PRO A 726 32.45 -46.49 -63.95
C PRO A 726 33.68 -45.56 -63.87
N LEU A 727 33.43 -44.26 -63.87
CA LEU A 727 34.48 -43.23 -63.96
C LEU A 727 34.93 -42.76 -62.57
N THR A 728 35.82 -43.53 -61.94
CA THR A 728 36.20 -43.40 -60.51
C THR A 728 37.20 -42.28 -60.17
N HIS A 729 37.70 -41.53 -61.15
CA HIS A 729 38.61 -40.40 -60.92
C HIS A 729 38.08 -39.15 -61.64
N GLY A 730 38.05 -38.00 -60.96
CA GLY A 730 37.53 -36.77 -61.53
C GLY A 730 38.48 -36.05 -62.50
N GLY A 731 37.92 -35.40 -63.52
CA GLY A 731 38.63 -34.68 -64.57
C GLY A 731 38.08 -34.97 -65.97
N GLU A 732 38.77 -34.48 -67.00
CA GLU A 732 38.40 -34.80 -68.39
C GLU A 732 38.76 -36.26 -68.75
N TYR A 733 37.84 -36.92 -69.44
CA TYR A 733 38.07 -38.14 -70.21
C TYR A 733 37.82 -37.82 -71.67
N THR A 734 38.65 -38.32 -72.58
CA THR A 734 38.44 -38.18 -74.03
C THR A 734 38.15 -39.54 -74.64
N ILE A 735 37.05 -39.65 -75.37
CA ILE A 735 36.70 -40.83 -76.16
C ILE A 735 36.92 -40.49 -77.63
N ALA A 736 37.92 -41.10 -78.24
CA ALA A 736 38.29 -40.88 -79.64
C ALA A 736 37.96 -42.12 -80.49
N LEU A 737 37.24 -41.94 -81.60
CA LEU A 737 37.11 -42.99 -82.61
C LEU A 737 38.42 -43.08 -83.38
N THR A 738 38.97 -44.28 -83.49
CA THR A 738 40.29 -44.53 -84.10
C THR A 738 40.20 -45.16 -85.49
N GLY A 739 39.09 -45.84 -85.78
CA GLY A 739 38.85 -46.38 -87.12
C GLY A 739 37.47 -47.01 -87.29
N VAL A 740 36.99 -46.96 -88.53
CA VAL A 740 35.81 -47.69 -88.99
C VAL A 740 36.19 -48.60 -90.15
N GLN A 741 35.65 -49.81 -90.16
CA GLN A 741 35.82 -50.77 -91.24
C GLN A 741 34.45 -51.26 -91.73
N ASP A 742 34.28 -51.23 -93.04
CA ASP A 742 33.04 -51.57 -93.76
C ASP A 742 33.10 -52.98 -94.38
N THR A 743 31.99 -53.46 -94.97
CA THR A 743 31.95 -54.75 -95.70
C THR A 743 33.02 -54.90 -96.78
N ARG A 744 33.52 -53.79 -97.33
CA ARG A 744 34.60 -53.75 -98.34
C ARG A 744 36.00 -53.96 -97.76
N ALA A 745 36.12 -54.20 -96.45
CA ALA A 745 37.36 -54.35 -95.68
C ALA A 745 38.36 -53.18 -95.73
N CYS A 746 38.01 -52.05 -96.35
CA CYS A 746 38.77 -50.81 -96.22
C CYS A 746 38.63 -50.27 -94.79
N ARG A 747 39.77 -50.04 -94.11
CA ARG A 747 39.83 -49.39 -92.80
C ARG A 747 40.09 -47.90 -93.00
N ILE A 748 39.11 -47.07 -92.70
CA ILE A 748 39.30 -45.63 -92.63
C ILE A 748 39.77 -45.30 -91.21
N SER A 749 41.00 -44.80 -91.09
CA SER A 749 41.51 -44.25 -89.83
C SER A 749 40.75 -42.97 -89.50
N LEU A 750 40.10 -42.94 -88.35
CA LEU A 750 39.39 -41.74 -87.87
C LEU A 750 40.33 -40.99 -86.93
N THR A 751 40.56 -39.71 -87.23
CA THR A 751 41.56 -38.87 -86.53
C THR A 751 40.99 -37.51 -86.11
N LYS A 752 39.74 -37.20 -86.49
CA LYS A 752 39.07 -35.92 -86.25
C LYS A 752 37.80 -36.05 -85.38
N GLU A 753 37.53 -37.26 -84.88
CA GLU A 753 36.28 -37.64 -84.21
C GLU A 753 36.53 -38.03 -82.75
N GLU A 754 36.48 -37.05 -81.85
CA GLU A 754 36.60 -37.22 -80.41
C GLU A 754 35.54 -36.45 -79.63
N ILE A 755 35.13 -36.97 -78.47
CA ILE A 755 34.25 -36.31 -77.51
C ILE A 755 34.92 -36.25 -76.13
N LYS A 756 34.75 -35.12 -75.43
CA LYS A 756 35.18 -34.94 -74.04
C LYS A 756 34.01 -35.18 -73.08
N LEU A 757 34.30 -35.91 -72.00
CA LEU A 757 33.43 -36.08 -70.83
C LEU A 757 34.12 -35.43 -69.63
N SER A 758 33.43 -34.51 -68.96
CA SER A 758 33.89 -33.85 -67.74
C SER A 758 33.30 -34.58 -66.54
N VAL A 759 34.14 -35.35 -65.84
CA VAL A 759 33.75 -36.07 -64.63
C VAL A 759 34.03 -35.18 -63.42
N ARG A 760 33.02 -34.95 -62.57
CA ARG A 760 33.18 -34.09 -61.37
C ARG A 760 34.30 -34.60 -60.45
N ARG A 761 35.03 -33.66 -59.83
CA ARG A 761 36.18 -33.94 -58.95
C ARG A 761 35.81 -34.25 -57.49
N GLN A 762 34.58 -33.97 -57.11
CA GLN A 762 33.99 -34.20 -55.80
C GLN A 762 32.51 -34.52 -56.00
N SER A 763 31.92 -35.35 -55.15
CA SER A 763 30.47 -35.46 -55.02
C SER A 763 29.92 -34.24 -54.27
N PRO A 764 28.66 -33.81 -54.52
CA PRO A 764 28.03 -32.79 -53.69
C PRO A 764 27.94 -33.24 -52.23
N ARG A 765 27.95 -32.30 -51.29
CA ARG A 765 27.93 -32.60 -49.85
C ARG A 765 27.01 -31.68 -49.09
N VAL A 766 26.55 -32.17 -47.94
CA VAL A 766 25.73 -31.42 -46.99
C VAL A 766 26.20 -31.65 -45.55
N SER A 767 26.17 -30.58 -44.78
CA SER A 767 26.37 -30.58 -43.33
C SER A 767 25.53 -29.49 -42.69
N PHE A 768 25.25 -29.59 -41.39
CA PHE A 768 24.74 -28.45 -40.64
C PHE A 768 25.86 -27.47 -40.30
N GLY A 769 25.60 -26.18 -40.53
CA GLY A 769 26.37 -25.07 -40.00
C GLY A 769 26.23 -24.93 -38.48
N GLN A 770 26.82 -23.89 -37.91
CA GLN A 770 26.76 -23.62 -36.47
C GLN A 770 25.97 -22.36 -36.17
N VAL A 771 25.24 -22.37 -35.06
CA VAL A 771 24.68 -21.16 -34.45
C VAL A 771 25.40 -20.97 -33.12
N GLU A 772 26.00 -19.81 -32.89
CA GLU A 772 26.74 -19.50 -31.64
C GLU A 772 27.82 -20.55 -31.29
N GLY A 773 28.50 -21.09 -32.31
CA GLY A 773 29.53 -22.12 -32.19
C GLY A 773 29.01 -23.56 -31.93
N LYS A 774 27.70 -23.80 -32.03
CA LYS A 774 27.05 -25.07 -31.67
C LYS A 774 26.06 -25.54 -32.75
N ARG A 775 25.81 -26.85 -32.82
CA ARG A 775 24.71 -27.46 -33.62
C ARG A 775 23.45 -27.65 -32.79
N ARG A 776 23.08 -26.58 -32.07
CA ARG A 776 21.95 -26.53 -31.16
C ARG A 776 21.37 -25.13 -31.15
N ILE A 777 20.06 -25.01 -31.20
CA ILE A 777 19.36 -23.73 -31.03
C ILE A 777 18.22 -23.88 -30.01
N ARG A 778 17.95 -22.81 -29.27
CA ARG A 778 16.76 -22.68 -28.41
C ARG A 778 15.87 -21.59 -28.98
N ALA A 779 14.59 -21.88 -29.14
CA ALA A 779 13.61 -20.97 -29.76
C ALA A 779 12.27 -20.99 -29.01
N THR A 780 11.33 -20.13 -29.37
CA THR A 780 9.98 -20.13 -28.79
C THR A 780 9.05 -21.12 -29.51
N GLU A 781 8.23 -21.86 -28.77
CA GLU A 781 7.35 -22.91 -29.27
C GLU A 781 6.42 -22.40 -30.38
N GLY A 782 6.51 -23.03 -31.56
CA GLY A 782 5.72 -22.67 -32.75
C GLY A 782 6.36 -21.59 -33.64
N SER A 783 7.52 -21.05 -33.28
CA SER A 783 8.33 -20.25 -34.20
C SER A 783 8.87 -21.10 -35.35
N THR A 784 9.11 -20.49 -36.53
CA THR A 784 9.76 -21.19 -37.65
C THR A 784 11.27 -20.96 -37.56
N VAL A 785 11.98 -22.00 -37.16
CA VAL A 785 13.42 -21.99 -36.90
C VAL A 785 14.19 -22.25 -38.21
N LYS A 786 15.29 -21.52 -38.41
CA LYS A 786 16.17 -21.62 -39.58
C LYS A 786 17.45 -22.36 -39.21
N LEU A 787 17.60 -23.63 -39.60
CA LEU A 787 18.82 -24.40 -39.36
C LEU A 787 19.79 -24.13 -40.53
N PRO A 788 20.99 -23.59 -40.28
CA PRO A 788 21.94 -23.29 -41.35
C PRO A 788 22.48 -24.58 -41.97
N LEU A 789 22.43 -24.69 -43.29
CA LEU A 789 23.07 -25.77 -44.04
C LEU A 789 24.32 -25.26 -44.75
N ARG A 790 25.34 -26.11 -44.86
CA ARG A 790 26.56 -25.86 -45.62
C ARG A 790 26.60 -26.91 -46.72
N LEU A 791 26.40 -26.46 -47.96
CA LEU A 791 26.27 -27.27 -49.16
C LEU A 791 27.51 -27.07 -50.04
N THR A 792 27.86 -28.11 -50.79
CA THR A 792 28.84 -28.04 -51.89
C THR A 792 28.34 -28.85 -53.07
N GLY A 793 28.80 -28.52 -54.29
CA GLY A 793 28.29 -29.07 -55.54
C GLY A 793 27.75 -27.97 -56.45
N GLU A 794 26.83 -28.30 -57.36
CA GLU A 794 26.20 -27.33 -58.25
C GLU A 794 24.69 -27.25 -57.99
N GLY A 795 24.21 -26.11 -57.49
CA GLY A 795 22.80 -25.90 -57.17
C GLY A 795 21.85 -25.93 -58.39
N PRO A 796 20.54 -26.11 -58.16
CA PRO A 796 19.88 -26.22 -56.86
C PRO A 796 20.06 -27.60 -56.23
N TRP A 797 20.13 -27.65 -54.90
CA TRP A 797 20.25 -28.89 -54.12
C TRP A 797 18.89 -29.35 -53.59
N LYS A 798 18.73 -30.67 -53.44
CA LYS A 798 17.61 -31.30 -52.75
C LYS A 798 18.12 -32.02 -51.51
N VAL A 799 17.72 -31.55 -50.33
CA VAL A 799 18.11 -32.16 -49.05
C VAL A 799 16.92 -32.95 -48.51
N SER A 800 17.13 -34.23 -48.23
CA SER A 800 16.22 -35.04 -47.42
C SER A 800 16.68 -35.07 -45.97
N TYR A 801 15.73 -34.98 -45.03
CA TYR A 801 15.98 -34.94 -43.60
C TYR A 801 14.82 -35.53 -42.79
N THR A 802 15.02 -35.74 -41.50
CA THR A 802 13.98 -36.22 -40.57
C THR A 802 14.23 -35.74 -39.13
N ASN A 803 13.23 -35.86 -38.25
CA ASN A 803 13.35 -35.64 -36.82
C ASN A 803 13.45 -36.99 -36.09
N LEU A 804 14.55 -37.23 -35.37
CA LEU A 804 14.80 -38.51 -34.70
C LEU A 804 14.02 -38.68 -33.37
N GLU A 805 13.36 -37.63 -32.89
CA GLU A 805 12.53 -37.66 -31.67
C GLU A 805 11.02 -37.89 -31.98
N GLU A 806 10.63 -37.95 -33.26
CA GLU A 806 9.24 -38.21 -33.71
C GLU A 806 8.82 -39.67 -33.40
N SER A 807 7.81 -39.83 -32.54
CA SER A 807 7.67 -41.06 -31.74
C SER A 807 7.00 -42.27 -32.41
N ASP A 808 6.22 -42.08 -33.48
CA ASP A 808 5.52 -43.18 -34.19
C ASP A 808 6.27 -43.67 -35.44
N SER A 809 6.90 -42.77 -36.19
CA SER A 809 7.91 -43.09 -37.22
C SER A 809 8.58 -41.79 -37.71
N PRO A 810 9.91 -41.70 -37.79
CA PRO A 810 10.60 -40.49 -38.25
C PRO A 810 10.30 -40.22 -39.73
N ARG A 811 9.54 -39.15 -40.00
CA ARG A 811 9.09 -38.80 -41.34
C ARG A 811 10.23 -38.19 -42.15
N ILE A 812 10.48 -38.71 -43.35
CA ILE A 812 11.40 -38.08 -44.30
C ILE A 812 10.72 -36.87 -44.94
N MET A 813 11.41 -35.73 -44.93
CA MET A 813 11.03 -34.45 -45.51
C MET A 813 12.07 -34.03 -46.54
N GLU A 814 11.66 -33.45 -47.67
CA GLU A 814 12.54 -32.95 -48.75
C GLU A 814 12.42 -31.41 -48.83
N GLN A 815 13.54 -30.70 -48.96
CA GLN A 815 13.56 -29.25 -49.26
C GLN A 815 14.59 -28.95 -50.35
N THR A 816 14.15 -28.22 -51.39
CA THR A 816 15.05 -27.65 -52.42
C THR A 816 15.69 -26.36 -51.92
N LEU A 817 16.97 -26.15 -52.23
CA LEU A 817 17.80 -25.05 -51.74
C LEU A 817 18.59 -24.43 -52.92
N GLU A 818 18.73 -23.11 -52.94
CA GLU A 818 19.30 -22.36 -54.08
C GLU A 818 20.71 -21.81 -53.83
N SER A 819 21.23 -21.89 -52.60
CA SER A 819 22.53 -21.30 -52.21
C SER A 819 23.32 -22.19 -51.25
N ASP A 820 24.65 -22.14 -51.35
CA ASP A 820 25.62 -22.92 -50.57
C ASP A 820 25.45 -22.80 -49.04
N ASN A 821 24.76 -21.73 -48.59
CA ASN A 821 24.58 -21.37 -47.18
C ASN A 821 23.10 -21.18 -46.78
N ASP A 822 22.14 -21.74 -47.53
CA ASP A 822 20.70 -21.62 -47.26
C ASP A 822 20.26 -22.37 -45.97
N PHE A 823 18.97 -22.27 -45.62
CA PHE A 823 18.42 -22.69 -44.34
C PHE A 823 17.26 -23.69 -44.47
N LEU A 824 17.37 -24.79 -43.72
CA LEU A 824 16.27 -25.71 -43.46
C LEU A 824 15.24 -25.02 -42.54
N ARG A 825 13.95 -25.10 -42.84
CA ARG A 825 12.90 -24.36 -42.10
C ARG A 825 12.00 -25.31 -41.32
N VAL A 826 12.28 -25.45 -40.02
CA VAL A 826 11.59 -26.38 -39.12
C VAL A 826 10.64 -25.65 -38.16
N ARG A 827 9.69 -26.38 -37.57
CA ARG A 827 8.61 -25.86 -36.71
C ARG A 827 8.32 -26.71 -35.48
N GLU A 828 9.12 -27.74 -35.26
CA GLU A 828 9.00 -28.70 -34.16
C GLU A 828 10.35 -28.80 -33.44
N SER A 829 10.35 -29.36 -32.24
CA SER A 829 11.57 -29.63 -31.48
C SER A 829 12.08 -31.04 -31.74
N GLY A 830 13.38 -31.22 -31.59
CA GLY A 830 14.05 -32.51 -31.55
C GLY A 830 15.39 -32.51 -32.26
N LEU A 831 16.00 -33.69 -32.33
CA LEU A 831 17.24 -33.96 -33.04
C LEU A 831 16.97 -34.19 -34.54
N TYR A 832 17.12 -33.13 -35.33
CA TYR A 832 17.04 -33.22 -36.79
C TYR A 832 18.30 -33.88 -37.37
N SER A 833 18.12 -34.87 -38.24
CA SER A 833 19.19 -35.52 -39.00
C SER A 833 18.95 -35.38 -40.50
N ILE A 834 20.00 -35.06 -41.24
CA ILE A 834 19.99 -35.17 -42.71
C ILE A 834 20.05 -36.65 -43.09
N THR A 835 19.35 -37.05 -44.16
CA THR A 835 19.21 -38.45 -44.60
C THR A 835 19.60 -38.69 -46.06
N ASP A 836 19.45 -37.71 -46.95
CA ASP A 836 19.94 -37.80 -48.34
C ASP A 836 20.25 -36.41 -48.94
N ILE A 837 21.06 -36.37 -50.01
CA ILE A 837 21.44 -35.15 -50.73
C ILE A 837 21.63 -35.43 -52.22
N TRP A 838 20.99 -34.59 -53.04
CA TRP A 838 21.25 -34.46 -54.48
C TRP A 838 21.57 -33.01 -54.80
N ASP A 839 22.45 -32.77 -55.77
CA ASP A 839 22.57 -31.46 -56.42
C ASP A 839 21.77 -31.42 -57.73
N ASN A 840 22.10 -30.50 -58.66
CA ASN A 840 21.38 -30.40 -59.93
C ASN A 840 21.43 -31.67 -60.80
N MET A 841 22.38 -32.58 -60.58
CA MET A 841 22.54 -33.83 -61.34
C MET A 841 23.01 -35.03 -60.51
N CYS A 842 23.86 -34.83 -59.50
CA CYS A 842 24.58 -35.91 -58.84
C CYS A 842 24.09 -36.21 -57.42
N HIS A 843 24.19 -37.49 -57.05
CA HIS A 843 24.03 -37.96 -55.67
C HIS A 843 25.23 -37.53 -54.80
N GLY A 844 24.98 -37.21 -53.53
CA GLY A 844 25.96 -36.61 -52.63
C GLY A 844 26.28 -37.40 -51.37
N VAL A 845 27.19 -36.85 -50.56
CA VAL A 845 27.69 -37.45 -49.32
C VAL A 845 27.45 -36.53 -48.12
N ILE A 846 26.84 -37.07 -47.07
CA ILE A 846 26.59 -36.36 -45.80
C ILE A 846 27.82 -36.52 -44.89
N ASP A 847 28.30 -35.43 -44.29
CA ASP A 847 29.33 -35.53 -43.24
C ASP A 847 28.71 -36.03 -41.93
N GLN A 848 29.06 -37.27 -41.56
CA GLN A 848 28.55 -37.96 -40.36
C GLN A 848 28.90 -37.26 -39.04
N LYS A 849 29.92 -36.39 -38.99
CA LYS A 849 30.26 -35.63 -37.77
C LYS A 849 29.36 -34.40 -37.57
N THR A 850 28.58 -34.05 -38.59
CA THR A 850 27.88 -32.75 -38.69
C THR A 850 26.48 -32.89 -39.29
N SER A 851 25.99 -34.13 -39.43
CA SER A 851 24.70 -34.52 -40.01
C SER A 851 23.49 -34.24 -39.13
N THR A 852 23.69 -33.90 -37.85
CA THR A 852 22.62 -33.72 -36.85
C THR A 852 22.61 -32.31 -36.23
N PHE A 853 21.43 -31.79 -35.91
CA PHE A 853 21.23 -30.50 -35.24
C PHE A 853 20.07 -30.57 -34.22
N GLN A 854 20.30 -30.12 -32.98
CA GLN A 854 19.29 -30.11 -31.92
C GLN A 854 18.45 -28.82 -31.95
N VAL A 855 17.12 -28.95 -31.93
CA VAL A 855 16.19 -27.83 -31.81
C VAL A 855 15.36 -28.01 -30.55
N ASP A 856 15.58 -27.17 -29.54
CA ASP A 856 14.77 -27.23 -28.31
C ASP A 856 13.86 -26.01 -28.20
N TRP A 857 12.68 -26.21 -27.61
CA TRP A 857 11.86 -25.11 -27.15
C TRP A 857 12.35 -24.58 -25.81
N ILE A 858 12.37 -23.26 -25.67
CA ILE A 858 12.40 -22.59 -24.38
C ILE A 858 11.07 -22.94 -23.69
N PRO A 859 11.05 -23.49 -22.47
CA PRO A 859 9.80 -23.88 -21.82
C PRO A 859 8.89 -22.66 -21.66
N ARG A 860 7.58 -22.87 -21.83
CA ARG A 860 6.57 -21.84 -21.53
C ARG A 860 6.59 -21.49 -20.05
N PRO A 861 6.17 -20.27 -19.67
CA PRO A 861 5.98 -19.93 -18.28
C PRO A 861 4.94 -20.85 -17.62
N GLU A 862 5.31 -21.39 -16.45
CA GLU A 862 4.48 -22.22 -15.59
C GLU A 862 4.04 -21.41 -14.34
N LEU A 863 2.85 -21.68 -13.83
CA LEU A 863 2.32 -21.11 -12.58
C LEU A 863 1.85 -22.25 -11.67
N SER A 864 2.27 -22.20 -10.41
CA SER A 864 1.90 -23.17 -9.36
C SER A 864 1.60 -22.46 -8.04
N VAL A 865 0.86 -23.11 -7.13
CA VAL A 865 0.61 -22.62 -5.77
C VAL A 865 1.65 -23.25 -4.84
N VAL A 866 2.28 -22.46 -3.98
CA VAL A 866 3.22 -22.99 -2.99
C VAL A 866 2.43 -23.59 -1.83
N LEU A 867 2.64 -24.88 -1.56
CA LEU A 867 1.99 -25.59 -0.47
C LEU A 867 2.46 -25.09 0.90
N SER A 868 1.51 -24.85 1.80
CA SER A 868 1.75 -24.45 3.19
C SER A 868 0.77 -25.20 4.11
N PRO A 869 0.97 -25.19 5.45
CA PRO A 869 0.07 -25.89 6.37
C PRO A 869 -1.40 -25.47 6.31
N SER A 870 -1.70 -24.28 5.78
CA SER A 870 -3.04 -23.71 5.62
C SER A 870 -3.60 -23.81 4.19
N ILE A 871 -2.95 -24.59 3.33
CA ILE A 871 -3.34 -24.81 1.93
C ILE A 871 -3.38 -26.33 1.66
N GLN A 872 -4.57 -26.86 1.42
CA GLN A 872 -4.79 -28.27 1.09
C GLN A 872 -4.98 -28.45 -0.42
N GLU A 873 -4.14 -29.28 -1.03
CA GLU A 873 -4.28 -29.67 -2.43
C GLU A 873 -5.35 -30.76 -2.57
N THR A 874 -6.31 -30.54 -3.48
CA THR A 874 -7.26 -31.54 -3.97
C THR A 874 -7.00 -31.75 -5.45
N SER A 875 -7.36 -32.91 -6.01
CA SER A 875 -7.05 -33.37 -7.40
C SER A 875 -7.69 -32.54 -8.55
N SER A 876 -8.05 -31.29 -8.30
CA SER A 876 -8.60 -30.32 -9.27
C SER A 876 -8.49 -28.86 -8.81
N HIS A 877 -8.12 -28.59 -7.55
CA HIS A 877 -8.02 -27.24 -6.98
C HIS A 877 -7.34 -27.24 -5.61
N TYR A 878 -6.77 -26.11 -5.24
CA TYR A 878 -6.24 -25.85 -3.89
C TYR A 878 -7.35 -25.24 -3.02
N THR A 879 -7.38 -25.60 -1.74
CA THR A 879 -8.30 -25.01 -0.75
C THR A 879 -7.49 -24.36 0.36
N VAL A 880 -7.69 -23.06 0.57
CA VAL A 880 -7.12 -22.30 1.69
C VAL A 880 -8.07 -22.36 2.89
N ASP A 881 -7.51 -22.41 4.10
CA ASP A 881 -8.27 -22.37 5.36
C ASP A 881 -9.32 -21.24 5.38
N SER A 882 -10.44 -21.50 6.07
CA SER A 882 -11.55 -20.52 6.11
C SER A 882 -11.27 -19.39 7.09
N VAL A 883 -11.26 -18.16 6.58
CA VAL A 883 -11.11 -16.93 7.37
C VAL A 883 -12.46 -16.24 7.60
N CYS A 884 -12.49 -15.21 8.43
CA CYS A 884 -13.68 -14.41 8.64
C CYS A 884 -13.75 -13.24 7.65
N GLU A 885 -14.95 -12.73 7.44
CA GLU A 885 -15.25 -11.53 6.65
C GLU A 885 -14.41 -10.33 7.13
N SER A 886 -13.68 -9.67 6.23
CA SER A 886 -12.71 -8.60 6.51
C SER A 886 -11.47 -8.97 7.36
N ASP A 887 -11.28 -10.24 7.74
CA ASP A 887 -9.98 -10.73 8.23
C ASP A 887 -9.07 -11.00 7.02
N ILE A 888 -7.74 -10.96 7.19
CA ILE A 888 -6.80 -10.93 6.05
C ILE A 888 -6.27 -12.33 5.72
N SER A 889 -6.15 -12.61 4.41
CA SER A 889 -5.66 -13.87 3.87
C SER A 889 -4.83 -13.64 2.60
N SER A 890 -3.82 -14.48 2.38
CA SER A 890 -3.01 -14.52 1.17
C SER A 890 -2.48 -15.93 0.91
N PHE A 891 -2.04 -16.19 -0.32
CA PHE A 891 -1.31 -17.40 -0.68
C PHE A 891 -0.15 -17.06 -1.63
N GLU A 892 0.92 -17.86 -1.59
CA GLU A 892 2.09 -17.70 -2.44
C GLU A 892 1.90 -18.51 -3.74
N VAL A 893 2.24 -17.90 -4.88
CA VAL A 893 2.35 -18.59 -6.18
C VAL A 893 3.80 -18.56 -6.66
N SER A 894 4.25 -19.66 -7.24
CA SER A 894 5.56 -19.75 -7.89
C SER A 894 5.42 -19.72 -9.42
N LEU A 895 6.27 -18.93 -10.04
CA LEU A 895 6.32 -18.61 -11.46
C LEU A 895 7.67 -19.06 -12.01
N LYS A 896 7.68 -19.80 -13.12
CA LYS A 896 8.90 -20.39 -13.70
C LYS A 896 8.89 -20.21 -15.22
N GLY A 897 9.84 -19.43 -15.74
CA GLY A 897 9.98 -19.06 -17.15
C GLY A 897 11.04 -17.96 -17.29
N THR A 898 10.83 -17.00 -18.19
CA THR A 898 11.77 -15.89 -18.49
C THR A 898 11.18 -14.55 -18.00
N PRO A 899 11.52 -14.06 -16.79
CA PRO A 899 10.92 -12.86 -16.22
C PRO A 899 11.23 -11.60 -17.06
N PRO A 900 10.39 -10.56 -17.04
CA PRO A 900 9.18 -10.40 -16.22
C PRO A 900 8.00 -11.28 -16.65
N TYR A 901 7.22 -11.71 -15.66
CA TYR A 901 5.97 -12.45 -15.83
C TYR A 901 4.75 -11.52 -15.77
N HIS A 902 3.75 -11.78 -16.62
CA HIS A 902 2.46 -11.09 -16.64
C HIS A 902 1.34 -12.10 -16.41
N VAL A 903 0.51 -11.93 -15.37
CA VAL A 903 -0.43 -12.98 -14.92
C VAL A 903 -1.87 -12.47 -14.84
N ASN A 904 -2.78 -13.15 -15.52
CA ASN A 904 -4.22 -12.85 -15.48
C ASN A 904 -4.99 -13.87 -14.66
N TYR A 905 -5.92 -13.38 -13.82
CA TYR A 905 -6.78 -14.24 -13.00
C TYR A 905 -8.20 -13.69 -12.82
N GLU A 906 -9.16 -14.60 -12.73
CA GLU A 906 -10.56 -14.32 -12.39
C GLU A 906 -10.83 -14.60 -10.91
N VAL A 907 -11.37 -13.61 -10.19
CA VAL A 907 -11.88 -13.76 -8.83
C VAL A 907 -13.40 -13.85 -8.89
N ARG A 908 -13.95 -15.00 -8.51
CA ARG A 908 -15.39 -15.24 -8.40
C ARG A 908 -15.78 -15.28 -6.92
N ASN A 909 -16.68 -14.40 -6.51
CA ASN A 909 -17.34 -14.47 -5.20
C ASN A 909 -18.75 -15.05 -5.41
N ALA A 910 -19.03 -16.18 -4.76
CA ALA A 910 -20.36 -16.73 -4.58
C ALA A 910 -20.83 -16.41 -3.15
N PRO A 911 -21.59 -15.31 -2.93
CA PRO A 911 -22.01 -14.90 -1.60
C PRO A 911 -23.07 -15.85 -1.05
N LEU A 912 -23.21 -15.90 0.28
CA LEU A 912 -24.23 -16.73 0.96
C LEU A 912 -25.67 -16.37 0.56
N GLN A 913 -25.90 -15.13 0.13
CA GLN A 913 -27.16 -14.64 -0.43
C GLN A 913 -26.86 -13.58 -1.51
N GLY A 914 -27.53 -13.67 -2.67
CA GLY A 914 -27.38 -12.73 -3.78
C GLY A 914 -26.83 -13.37 -5.06
N SER A 915 -26.49 -12.53 -6.04
CA SER A 915 -25.83 -12.96 -7.28
C SER A 915 -24.31 -13.04 -7.12
N SER A 916 -23.67 -13.99 -7.81
CA SER A 916 -22.22 -14.13 -7.84
C SER A 916 -21.57 -13.00 -8.63
N SER A 917 -20.51 -12.38 -8.09
CA SER A 917 -19.72 -11.36 -8.79
C SER A 917 -18.43 -11.92 -9.35
N LEU A 918 -18.08 -11.51 -10.57
CA LEU A 918 -16.82 -11.81 -11.25
C LEU A 918 -15.96 -10.54 -11.35
N SER A 919 -14.71 -10.62 -10.90
CA SER A 919 -13.68 -9.61 -11.09
C SER A 919 -12.54 -10.22 -11.90
N ARG A 920 -11.99 -9.47 -12.86
CA ARG A 920 -10.72 -9.79 -13.51
C ARG A 920 -9.63 -8.92 -12.88
N LYS A 921 -8.48 -9.54 -12.65
CA LYS A 921 -7.28 -8.90 -12.09
C LYS A 921 -6.05 -9.39 -12.86
N GLU A 922 -5.05 -8.54 -12.91
CA GLU A 922 -3.75 -8.79 -13.53
C GLU A 922 -2.64 -8.36 -12.56
N PHE A 923 -1.47 -8.97 -12.66
CA PHE A 923 -0.27 -8.50 -11.96
C PHE A 923 1.00 -8.86 -12.74
N ASP A 924 2.05 -8.07 -12.49
CA ASP A 924 3.38 -8.25 -13.05
C ASP A 924 4.35 -8.70 -11.94
N SER A 925 5.26 -9.63 -12.24
CA SER A 925 6.32 -10.06 -11.33
C SER A 925 7.61 -10.38 -12.08
N ALA A 926 8.73 -9.78 -11.68
CA ALA A 926 10.05 -10.19 -12.15
C ALA A 926 10.77 -11.13 -11.15
N LEU A 927 10.05 -11.65 -10.14
CA LEU A 927 10.51 -12.72 -9.25
C LEU A 927 9.72 -14.01 -9.51
N GLY A 928 10.39 -15.16 -9.36
CA GLY A 928 9.80 -16.50 -9.52
C GLY A 928 8.84 -16.94 -8.40
N ARG A 929 8.52 -16.05 -7.46
CA ARG A 929 7.48 -16.21 -6.44
C ARG A 929 6.84 -14.87 -6.09
N THR A 930 5.56 -14.88 -5.74
CA THR A 930 4.82 -13.68 -5.29
C THR A 930 3.59 -14.05 -4.47
N PHE A 931 3.07 -13.12 -3.66
CA PHE A 931 1.91 -13.31 -2.81
C PHE A 931 0.64 -12.70 -3.42
N ILE A 932 -0.44 -13.48 -3.45
CA ILE A 932 -1.75 -13.06 -3.91
C ILE A 932 -2.63 -12.76 -2.70
N GLN A 933 -2.96 -11.48 -2.51
CA GLN A 933 -3.91 -11.06 -1.47
C GLN A 933 -5.34 -11.51 -1.83
N MET A 934 -6.00 -12.17 -0.89
CA MET A 934 -7.37 -12.65 -1.04
C MET A 934 -8.35 -11.54 -0.63
N ASP A 935 -9.46 -11.48 -1.35
CA ASP A 935 -10.60 -10.62 -1.06
C ASP A 935 -11.47 -11.38 -0.06
N THR A 936 -11.67 -10.78 1.11
CA THR A 936 -12.46 -11.32 2.21
C THR A 936 -13.60 -10.38 2.61
N ALA A 937 -13.85 -9.32 1.82
CA ALA A 937 -14.69 -8.19 2.22
C ALA A 937 -16.20 -8.51 2.31
N LYS A 938 -16.63 -9.72 1.90
CA LYS A 938 -18.01 -10.21 2.01
C LYS A 938 -18.02 -11.72 2.27
N ALA A 939 -18.91 -12.19 3.15
CA ALA A 939 -19.07 -13.60 3.41
C ALA A 939 -19.58 -14.41 2.19
N GLY A 940 -18.86 -15.48 1.84
CA GLY A 940 -19.12 -16.28 0.64
C GLY A 940 -18.05 -17.33 0.38
N LEU A 941 -18.17 -18.03 -0.75
CA LEU A 941 -17.11 -18.86 -1.31
C LEU A 941 -16.40 -18.06 -2.42
N TYR A 942 -15.12 -17.79 -2.22
CA TYR A 942 -14.27 -17.20 -3.25
C TYR A 942 -13.54 -18.30 -4.04
N THR A 943 -13.40 -18.09 -5.35
CA THR A 943 -12.60 -18.92 -6.25
C THR A 943 -11.72 -18.02 -7.11
N TYR A 944 -10.41 -18.20 -7.00
CA TYR A 944 -9.36 -17.56 -7.79
C TYR A 944 -8.98 -18.53 -8.90
N LYS A 945 -9.19 -18.16 -10.16
CA LYS A 945 -8.88 -18.98 -11.33
C LYS A 945 -7.83 -18.26 -12.17
N PHE A 946 -6.60 -18.75 -12.17
CA PHE A 946 -5.55 -18.24 -13.04
C PHE A 946 -5.85 -18.67 -14.48
N THR A 947 -5.87 -17.73 -15.43
CA THR A 947 -6.32 -17.97 -16.81
C THR A 947 -5.23 -17.83 -17.84
N SER A 948 -4.17 -17.06 -17.56
CA SER A 948 -2.94 -17.07 -18.34
C SER A 948 -1.75 -16.57 -17.52
N VAL A 949 -0.57 -17.07 -17.85
CA VAL A 949 0.74 -16.61 -17.39
C VAL A 949 1.59 -16.37 -18.64
N ALA A 950 2.01 -15.14 -18.87
CA ALA A 950 2.90 -14.73 -19.96
C ALA A 950 4.27 -14.32 -19.38
N ASP A 951 5.28 -14.23 -20.24
CA ASP A 951 6.65 -13.83 -19.89
C ASP A 951 7.29 -13.05 -21.06
N GLU A 952 8.54 -12.57 -20.95
CA GLU A 952 9.16 -11.71 -21.99
C GLU A 952 9.19 -12.38 -23.39
N LEU A 953 9.16 -13.72 -23.44
CA LEU A 953 9.19 -14.50 -24.67
C LEU A 953 7.81 -15.00 -25.13
N TYR A 954 6.83 -15.08 -24.22
CA TYR A 954 5.53 -15.70 -24.44
C TYR A 954 4.33 -14.78 -24.08
N ASN A 955 4.22 -13.65 -24.77
CA ASN A 955 3.15 -12.62 -24.63
C ASN A 955 1.68 -13.09 -24.66
N ASN A 956 1.36 -14.33 -25.09
CA ASN A 956 -0.02 -14.83 -25.18
C ASN A 956 -0.10 -16.33 -24.92
N ASN A 957 -0.26 -16.72 -23.65
CA ASN A 957 -0.23 -18.12 -23.23
C ASN A 957 -1.64 -18.71 -23.07
N GLN A 958 -2.30 -19.00 -24.19
CA GLN A 958 -3.65 -19.62 -24.24
C GLN A 958 -3.68 -21.11 -23.82
N LYS A 959 -2.55 -21.68 -23.40
CA LYS A 959 -2.37 -23.11 -23.07
C LYS A 959 -2.27 -23.40 -21.57
N LEU A 960 -2.38 -22.41 -20.67
CA LEU A 960 -2.30 -22.67 -19.23
C LEU A 960 -3.51 -23.48 -18.76
N GLU A 961 -3.28 -24.65 -18.14
CA GLU A 961 -4.35 -25.37 -17.43
C GLU A 961 -4.83 -24.52 -16.22
N PRO A 962 -6.12 -24.17 -16.11
CA PRO A 962 -6.53 -23.12 -15.17
C PRO A 962 -6.45 -23.54 -13.70
N VAL A 963 -5.35 -23.15 -13.03
CA VAL A 963 -5.15 -23.33 -11.59
C VAL A 963 -6.27 -22.63 -10.81
N GLU A 964 -7.02 -23.40 -10.02
CA GLU A 964 -8.07 -22.89 -9.14
C GLU A 964 -7.66 -22.96 -7.65
N VAL A 965 -7.84 -21.84 -6.94
CA VAL A 965 -7.66 -21.73 -5.49
C VAL A 965 -8.98 -21.27 -4.88
N LYS A 966 -9.47 -21.97 -3.86
CA LYS A 966 -10.77 -21.70 -3.22
C LYS A 966 -10.59 -21.32 -1.75
N GLN A 967 -11.38 -20.38 -1.27
CA GLN A 967 -11.46 -20.03 0.15
C GLN A 967 -12.89 -19.73 0.56
N LYS A 968 -13.29 -20.26 1.72
CA LYS A 968 -14.56 -19.94 2.37
C LYS A 968 -14.36 -18.77 3.34
N VAL A 969 -15.12 -17.69 3.15
CA VAL A 969 -15.14 -16.53 4.04
C VAL A 969 -16.39 -16.60 4.92
N ASN A 970 -16.20 -16.84 6.21
CA ASN A 970 -17.26 -16.95 7.21
C ASN A 970 -17.76 -15.55 7.59
N ARG A 971 -19.07 -15.33 7.61
CA ARG A 971 -19.66 -14.04 8.04
C ARG A 971 -19.38 -13.78 9.51
N LYS A 972 -19.06 -12.54 9.91
CA LYS A 972 -18.95 -12.22 11.34
C LYS A 972 -20.31 -12.47 12.04
N PRO A 973 -20.30 -13.03 13.26
CA PRO A 973 -21.52 -13.18 14.04
C PRO A 973 -22.08 -11.82 14.45
N THR A 974 -23.38 -11.76 14.74
CA THR A 974 -24.02 -10.53 15.22
C THR A 974 -24.94 -10.81 16.41
N ALA A 975 -25.08 -9.82 17.28
CA ALA A 975 -25.86 -9.92 18.51
C ALA A 975 -26.59 -8.59 18.75
N ALA A 976 -27.87 -8.65 19.13
CA ALA A 976 -28.71 -7.48 19.36
C ALA A 976 -29.73 -7.73 20.46
N PHE A 977 -30.05 -6.69 21.24
CA PHE A 977 -31.17 -6.73 22.18
C PHE A 977 -32.50 -6.79 21.44
N THR A 978 -33.42 -7.67 21.86
CA THR A 978 -34.74 -7.79 21.23
C THR A 978 -35.64 -6.58 21.52
N LYS A 979 -35.34 -5.82 22.58
CA LYS A 979 -36.04 -4.60 23.00
C LYS A 979 -35.03 -3.48 23.30
N PRO A 980 -34.38 -2.91 22.27
CA PRO A 980 -33.36 -1.86 22.46
C PRO A 980 -34.00 -0.61 23.07
N GLY A 981 -33.28 0.06 23.96
CA GLY A 981 -33.75 1.27 24.65
C GLY A 981 -34.75 1.04 25.80
N GLN A 982 -35.18 -0.19 26.07
CA GLN A 982 -36.01 -0.47 27.26
C GLN A 982 -35.22 -0.20 28.56
N THR A 983 -35.90 0.36 29.56
CA THR A 983 -35.42 0.46 30.94
C THR A 983 -35.99 -0.69 31.79
N PHE A 984 -35.13 -1.41 32.49
CA PHE A 984 -35.47 -2.43 33.48
C PHE A 984 -35.21 -1.87 34.90
N LYS A 985 -36.16 -2.03 35.82
CA LYS A 985 -36.02 -1.61 37.23
C LYS A 985 -35.61 -2.83 38.08
N TYR A 986 -34.54 -2.74 38.86
CA TYR A 986 -34.17 -3.77 39.85
C TYR A 986 -34.07 -3.16 41.26
N CYS A 987 -34.41 -3.92 42.29
CA CYS A 987 -34.25 -3.56 43.70
C CYS A 987 -33.02 -4.26 44.29
N LYS A 988 -32.14 -3.51 44.97
CA LYS A 988 -30.93 -4.05 45.64
C LYS A 988 -31.21 -5.21 46.61
N SER A 989 -32.43 -5.31 47.16
CA SER A 989 -32.85 -6.25 48.22
C SER A 989 -33.70 -7.46 47.79
N GLU A 990 -34.47 -7.43 46.70
CA GLU A 990 -35.52 -8.44 46.40
C GLU A 990 -35.16 -9.39 45.24
N GLN A 991 -35.23 -10.72 45.42
CA GLN A 991 -34.60 -11.71 44.51
C GLN A 991 -35.41 -12.12 43.26
N GLY A 992 -36.30 -11.29 42.73
CA GLY A 992 -37.11 -11.58 41.53
C GLY A 992 -37.00 -10.49 40.47
N GLU A 993 -36.14 -10.69 39.45
CA GLU A 993 -35.78 -9.67 38.46
C GLU A 993 -36.11 -10.10 37.01
N ASP A 994 -36.56 -9.15 36.19
CA ASP A 994 -36.81 -9.33 34.75
C ASP A 994 -35.50 -9.58 33.96
N LYS A 995 -35.47 -10.63 33.12
CA LYS A 995 -34.31 -10.94 32.26
C LYS A 995 -34.28 -10.10 30.98
N ILE A 996 -33.09 -9.90 30.40
CA ILE A 996 -32.88 -9.08 29.20
C ILE A 996 -32.76 -9.97 27.95
N PRO A 997 -33.71 -9.92 26.99
CA PRO A 997 -33.69 -10.79 25.80
C PRO A 997 -32.71 -10.30 24.71
N ILE A 998 -31.94 -11.24 24.17
CA ILE A 998 -30.92 -11.03 23.12
C ILE A 998 -31.14 -12.06 22.00
N THR A 999 -30.99 -11.62 20.75
CA THR A 999 -30.96 -12.45 19.54
C THR A 999 -29.56 -12.48 18.94
N LEU A 1000 -29.11 -13.67 18.51
CA LEU A 1000 -27.78 -13.95 18.00
C LEU A 1000 -27.85 -14.53 16.56
N SER A 1001 -26.90 -14.18 15.71
CA SER A 1001 -26.80 -14.69 14.33
C SER A 1001 -25.36 -15.14 14.04
N GLY A 1002 -25.21 -16.34 13.46
CA GLY A 1002 -23.94 -17.05 13.33
C GLY A 1002 -24.12 -18.54 13.69
N VAL A 1003 -23.02 -19.24 13.98
CA VAL A 1003 -23.01 -20.68 14.28
C VAL A 1003 -22.83 -20.94 15.78
N PRO A 1004 -23.83 -21.50 16.50
CA PRO A 1004 -23.67 -21.85 17.91
C PRO A 1004 -22.68 -23.02 18.11
N PRO A 1005 -22.03 -23.14 19.29
CA PRO A 1005 -22.14 -22.28 20.47
C PRO A 1005 -21.54 -20.88 20.31
N PHE A 1006 -22.20 -19.88 20.89
CA PHE A 1006 -21.70 -18.51 20.99
C PHE A 1006 -21.03 -18.22 22.34
N SER A 1007 -20.16 -17.21 22.35
CA SER A 1007 -19.62 -16.52 23.53
C SER A 1007 -19.95 -15.03 23.39
N LEU A 1008 -20.44 -14.40 24.45
CA LEU A 1008 -20.95 -13.04 24.45
C LEU A 1008 -20.27 -12.20 25.54
N GLU A 1009 -19.69 -11.07 25.17
CA GLU A 1009 -19.23 -10.04 26.10
C GLU A 1009 -20.19 -8.84 26.09
N VAL A 1010 -20.59 -8.37 27.27
CA VAL A 1010 -21.37 -7.15 27.43
C VAL A 1010 -20.63 -6.12 28.28
N GLU A 1011 -20.69 -4.87 27.85
CA GLU A 1011 -20.18 -3.69 28.54
C GLU A 1011 -21.29 -3.13 29.45
N ILE A 1012 -21.00 -2.98 30.74
CA ILE A 1012 -21.88 -2.37 31.73
C ILE A 1012 -21.27 -1.02 32.11
N LYS A 1013 -21.82 0.06 31.55
CA LYS A 1013 -21.40 1.43 31.85
C LYS A 1013 -22.26 2.03 32.95
N HIS A 1014 -21.73 2.06 34.17
CA HIS A 1014 -22.38 2.73 35.30
C HIS A 1014 -22.33 4.26 35.14
N GLN A 1015 -23.43 4.95 35.47
CA GLN A 1015 -23.45 6.40 35.60
C GLN A 1015 -22.37 6.88 36.59
N GLY A 1016 -21.53 7.82 36.16
CA GLY A 1016 -20.40 8.33 36.94
C GLY A 1016 -19.09 7.54 36.85
N SER A 1017 -19.08 6.31 36.30
CA SER A 1017 -17.84 5.56 36.06
C SER A 1017 -17.30 5.82 34.65
N PRO A 1018 -16.05 6.31 34.49
CA PRO A 1018 -15.42 6.42 33.16
C PRO A 1018 -14.97 5.05 32.62
N ILE A 1019 -14.65 4.12 33.52
CA ILE A 1019 -14.30 2.73 33.20
C ILE A 1019 -15.59 1.90 33.23
N PRO A 1020 -15.97 1.22 32.13
CA PRO A 1020 -17.08 0.27 32.13
C PRO A 1020 -16.63 -1.10 32.68
N GLU A 1021 -17.57 -1.85 33.24
CA GLU A 1021 -17.35 -3.22 33.69
C GLU A 1021 -17.74 -4.22 32.59
N ILE A 1022 -17.09 -5.39 32.52
CA ILE A 1022 -17.27 -6.35 31.42
C ILE A 1022 -17.78 -7.67 31.98
N PHE A 1023 -18.99 -8.08 31.59
CA PHE A 1023 -19.58 -9.36 31.93
C PHE A 1023 -19.54 -10.31 30.72
N ARG A 1024 -19.27 -11.60 30.95
CA ARG A 1024 -18.98 -12.60 29.90
C ARG A 1024 -19.84 -13.84 30.10
N THR A 1025 -20.52 -14.28 29.04
CA THR A 1025 -21.26 -15.55 28.97
C THR A 1025 -20.64 -16.45 27.90
N GLN A 1026 -20.43 -17.73 28.19
CA GLN A 1026 -19.90 -18.72 27.25
C GLN A 1026 -20.93 -19.84 26.96
N ALA A 1027 -20.70 -20.60 25.89
CA ALA A 1027 -21.47 -21.79 25.52
C ALA A 1027 -22.99 -21.58 25.31
N ILE A 1028 -23.38 -20.46 24.69
CA ILE A 1028 -24.78 -20.19 24.32
C ILE A 1028 -25.13 -21.03 23.08
N ASN A 1029 -25.89 -22.11 23.27
CA ASN A 1029 -26.21 -23.09 22.20
C ASN A 1029 -27.37 -22.68 21.26
N SER A 1030 -27.92 -21.48 21.41
CA SER A 1030 -29.15 -21.03 20.74
C SER A 1030 -29.04 -19.61 20.17
N ASN A 1031 -29.78 -19.34 19.09
CA ASN A 1031 -29.87 -18.02 18.47
C ASN A 1031 -30.73 -17.00 19.26
N SER A 1032 -31.28 -17.41 20.40
CA SER A 1032 -31.91 -16.55 21.41
C SER A 1032 -31.28 -16.82 22.78
N TYR A 1033 -31.14 -15.78 23.59
CA TYR A 1033 -30.57 -15.85 24.93
C TYR A 1033 -31.25 -14.86 25.88
N GLU A 1034 -31.47 -15.28 27.13
CA GLU A 1034 -31.98 -14.43 28.20
C GLU A 1034 -30.82 -14.03 29.12
N LEU A 1035 -30.26 -12.83 28.93
CA LEU A 1035 -29.18 -12.32 29.75
C LEU A 1035 -29.70 -11.97 31.16
N GLN A 1036 -29.08 -12.60 32.15
CA GLN A 1036 -29.20 -12.26 33.57
C GLN A 1036 -27.84 -11.77 34.06
N ILE A 1037 -27.79 -10.58 34.69
CA ILE A 1037 -26.54 -9.96 35.16
C ILE A 1037 -26.43 -10.14 36.68
N PRO A 1038 -25.39 -10.80 37.21
CA PRO A 1038 -25.17 -10.92 38.65
C PRO A 1038 -24.98 -9.56 39.35
N ARG A 1039 -25.60 -9.38 40.52
CA ARG A 1039 -25.65 -8.08 41.24
C ARG A 1039 -24.29 -7.48 41.60
N ASN A 1040 -23.24 -8.28 41.73
CA ASN A 1040 -21.88 -7.76 41.96
C ASN A 1040 -21.36 -6.92 40.77
N HIS A 1041 -21.96 -7.05 39.58
CA HIS A 1041 -21.69 -6.23 38.40
C HIS A 1041 -22.67 -5.05 38.24
N LEU A 1042 -23.52 -4.76 39.23
CA LEU A 1042 -24.50 -3.67 39.20
C LEU A 1042 -24.36 -2.76 40.43
N ARG A 1043 -24.09 -1.47 40.18
CA ARG A 1043 -24.03 -0.42 41.22
C ARG A 1043 -25.40 0.26 41.36
N LEU A 1044 -25.58 1.20 42.29
CA LEU A 1044 -26.81 2.02 42.35
C LEU A 1044 -26.93 2.97 41.15
N GLY A 1045 -28.15 3.37 40.81
CA GLY A 1045 -28.45 4.37 39.76
C GLY A 1045 -28.62 3.79 38.35
N MET A 1046 -28.57 4.66 37.33
CA MET A 1046 -28.77 4.29 35.92
C MET A 1046 -27.51 3.68 35.30
N GLN A 1047 -27.66 2.62 34.51
CA GLN A 1047 -26.55 1.89 33.89
C GLN A 1047 -26.92 1.50 32.46
N HIS A 1048 -26.00 1.72 31.53
CA HIS A 1048 -26.17 1.35 30.13
C HIS A 1048 -25.45 0.03 29.87
N ILE A 1049 -26.22 -0.98 29.47
CA ILE A 1049 -25.68 -2.26 29.05
C ILE A 1049 -25.62 -2.26 27.53
N ARG A 1050 -24.44 -2.57 26.99
CA ARG A 1050 -24.16 -2.71 25.56
C ARG A 1050 -23.58 -4.07 25.27
N ILE A 1051 -23.80 -4.57 24.07
CA ILE A 1051 -23.04 -5.72 23.57
C ILE A 1051 -21.68 -5.19 23.12
N ARG A 1052 -20.61 -5.87 23.55
CA ARG A 1052 -19.21 -5.45 23.32
C ARG A 1052 -18.56 -6.29 22.24
N ASP A 1053 -18.64 -7.60 22.38
CA ASP A 1053 -18.15 -8.59 21.42
C ASP A 1053 -19.08 -9.81 21.42
N VAL A 1054 -19.20 -10.48 20.27
CA VAL A 1054 -19.80 -11.79 20.15
C VAL A 1054 -18.89 -12.67 19.28
N LYS A 1055 -18.57 -13.85 19.78
CA LYS A 1055 -17.79 -14.88 19.09
C LYS A 1055 -18.65 -16.13 18.88
N ASP A 1056 -18.44 -16.84 17.77
CA ASP A 1056 -19.19 -18.05 17.42
C ASP A 1056 -18.28 -19.27 17.16
N ALA A 1057 -18.89 -20.41 16.86
CA ALA A 1057 -18.21 -21.68 16.66
C ALA A 1057 -17.35 -21.76 15.38
N SER A 1058 -17.49 -20.81 14.45
CA SER A 1058 -16.59 -20.68 13.29
C SER A 1058 -15.26 -19.99 13.64
N GLY A 1059 -15.07 -19.57 14.89
CA GLY A 1059 -13.90 -18.85 15.38
C GLY A 1059 -14.02 -17.33 15.25
N CYS A 1060 -14.92 -16.86 14.37
CA CYS A 1060 -15.17 -15.46 14.10
C CYS A 1060 -15.74 -14.71 15.30
N HIS A 1061 -15.31 -13.45 15.44
CA HIS A 1061 -15.73 -12.53 16.49
C HIS A 1061 -16.15 -11.19 15.88
N SER A 1062 -16.85 -10.36 16.65
CA SER A 1062 -17.55 -9.17 16.15
C SER A 1062 -17.70 -8.13 17.25
N THR A 1063 -16.69 -7.27 17.35
CA THR A 1063 -16.68 -6.12 18.26
C THR A 1063 -17.63 -5.04 17.79
N SER A 1064 -18.47 -4.51 18.68
CA SER A 1064 -19.36 -3.39 18.38
C SER A 1064 -18.68 -2.03 18.60
N ASP A 1065 -18.83 -1.11 17.64
CA ASP A 1065 -18.17 0.20 17.70
C ASP A 1065 -18.60 1.06 18.90
N LEU A 1066 -17.61 1.77 19.46
CA LEU A 1066 -17.69 2.66 20.62
C LEU A 1066 -18.49 3.95 20.35
N GLY A 1067 -19.79 3.79 20.06
CA GLY A 1067 -20.75 4.88 19.95
C GLY A 1067 -22.14 4.48 19.43
N GLY A 1068 -22.20 3.51 18.50
CA GLY A 1068 -23.43 3.20 17.74
C GLY A 1068 -24.24 2.00 18.23
N GLY A 1069 -23.68 1.14 19.08
CA GLY A 1069 -24.34 -0.09 19.53
C GLY A 1069 -25.63 0.17 20.33
N SER A 1070 -26.72 -0.54 19.96
CA SER A 1070 -27.98 -0.47 20.71
C SER A 1070 -27.77 -0.88 22.17
N SER A 1071 -28.40 -0.15 23.10
CA SER A 1071 -28.21 -0.35 24.54
C SER A 1071 -29.53 -0.55 25.27
N VAL A 1072 -29.49 -1.36 26.33
CA VAL A 1072 -30.55 -1.48 27.33
C VAL A 1072 -30.16 -0.65 28.56
N GLN A 1073 -31.15 -0.09 29.25
CA GLN A 1073 -30.93 0.57 30.54
C GLN A 1073 -31.34 -0.36 31.68
N VAL A 1074 -30.48 -0.52 32.68
CA VAL A 1074 -30.86 -1.06 34.00
C VAL A 1074 -30.76 0.06 35.02
N HIS A 1075 -31.79 0.22 35.84
CA HIS A 1075 -31.79 1.15 36.96
C HIS A 1075 -31.91 0.37 38.26
N LEU A 1076 -30.80 0.28 39.01
CA LEU A 1076 -30.78 -0.36 40.33
C LEU A 1076 -31.17 0.68 41.38
N TYR A 1077 -32.34 0.50 41.98
CA TYR A 1077 -32.80 1.32 43.09
C TYR A 1077 -32.27 0.77 44.43
N GLU A 1078 -31.88 1.69 45.30
CA GLU A 1078 -31.76 1.44 46.73
C GLU A 1078 -33.18 1.29 47.31
N ALA A 1079 -33.37 0.40 48.28
CA ALA A 1079 -34.62 0.36 49.02
C ALA A 1079 -34.78 1.64 49.87
N PRO A 1080 -35.99 2.18 50.02
CA PRO A 1080 -36.22 3.40 50.78
C PRO A 1080 -35.86 3.17 52.24
N THR A 1081 -35.14 4.12 52.83
CA THR A 1081 -34.57 3.99 54.17
C THR A 1081 -35.13 5.05 55.10
N ILE A 1082 -35.35 4.69 56.37
CA ILE A 1082 -35.74 5.63 57.42
C ILE A 1082 -34.62 5.73 58.44
N TYR A 1083 -34.23 6.96 58.73
CA TYR A 1083 -33.24 7.28 59.74
C TYR A 1083 -33.93 8.06 60.86
N PRO A 1084 -33.67 7.77 62.14
CA PRO A 1084 -34.01 8.71 63.18
C PRO A 1084 -33.14 9.96 62.96
N LEU A 1085 -33.75 11.15 62.90
CA LEU A 1085 -33.05 12.42 62.73
C LEU A 1085 -32.00 12.64 63.83
N GLU A 1086 -32.25 12.05 65.00
CA GLU A 1086 -31.36 12.05 66.15
C GLU A 1086 -31.06 10.59 66.52
N THR A 1087 -29.79 10.19 66.50
CA THR A 1087 -29.40 8.78 66.69
C THR A 1087 -29.61 8.28 68.12
N ARG A 1088 -29.52 9.17 69.11
CA ARG A 1088 -29.73 8.89 70.55
C ARG A 1088 -30.93 7.99 70.81
N ALA A 1089 -30.76 6.94 71.60
CA ALA A 1089 -31.93 6.23 72.14
C ALA A 1089 -32.74 7.20 73.03
N ASP A 1090 -32.02 8.05 73.76
CA ASP A 1090 -32.47 8.85 74.90
C ASP A 1090 -32.81 10.31 74.56
N TYR A 1091 -34.05 10.74 74.78
CA TYR A 1091 -34.58 12.09 74.47
C TYR A 1091 -35.03 12.83 75.73
N CYS A 1092 -34.60 14.06 75.99
CA CYS A 1092 -35.12 14.82 77.12
C CYS A 1092 -36.62 15.16 76.95
N VAL A 1093 -37.37 15.29 78.05
CA VAL A 1093 -38.80 15.65 78.00
C VAL A 1093 -39.01 17.00 77.30
N GLY A 1094 -39.99 17.08 76.39
CA GLY A 1094 -40.28 18.26 75.57
C GLY A 1094 -39.55 18.31 74.23
N GLU A 1095 -38.67 17.35 73.94
CA GLU A 1095 -38.00 17.23 72.65
C GLU A 1095 -38.86 16.51 71.59
N ARG A 1096 -38.34 16.35 70.36
CA ARG A 1096 -39.15 15.92 69.20
C ARG A 1096 -38.53 14.73 68.48
N ILE A 1097 -39.09 13.54 68.70
CA ILE A 1097 -38.70 12.34 67.97
C ILE A 1097 -39.07 12.52 66.49
N SER A 1098 -38.04 12.75 65.68
CA SER A 1098 -38.16 13.03 64.25
C SER A 1098 -37.39 11.98 63.46
N TYR A 1099 -37.90 11.64 62.29
CA TYR A 1099 -37.33 10.67 61.36
C TYR A 1099 -37.29 11.27 59.97
N THR A 1100 -36.19 11.03 59.27
CA THR A 1100 -36.03 11.36 57.85
C THR A 1100 -36.24 10.13 57.00
N LEU A 1101 -37.13 10.26 56.02
CA LEU A 1101 -37.50 9.25 55.05
C LEU A 1101 -36.71 9.53 53.78
N SER A 1102 -35.82 8.62 53.42
CA SER A 1102 -34.96 8.67 52.24
C SER A 1102 -35.53 7.78 51.14
N GLY A 1103 -35.80 8.38 49.98
CA GLY A 1103 -36.59 7.82 48.88
C GLY A 1103 -37.44 8.93 48.26
N THR A 1104 -38.48 8.58 47.49
CA THR A 1104 -39.34 9.57 46.82
C THR A 1104 -40.73 9.63 47.43
N PRO A 1105 -41.18 10.77 47.99
CA PRO A 1105 -42.51 10.90 48.56
C PRO A 1105 -43.62 10.70 47.49
N PRO A 1106 -44.84 10.29 47.89
CA PRO A 1106 -45.27 10.01 49.25
C PRO A 1106 -44.75 8.67 49.79
N PHE A 1107 -44.53 8.62 51.10
CA PHE A 1107 -44.07 7.44 51.84
C PHE A 1107 -45.19 6.82 52.68
N GLU A 1108 -45.12 5.49 52.89
CA GLU A 1108 -45.88 4.80 53.94
C GLU A 1108 -44.93 4.34 55.06
N VAL A 1109 -45.28 4.62 56.31
CA VAL A 1109 -44.51 4.28 57.52
C VAL A 1109 -45.41 3.52 58.50
N ARG A 1110 -44.90 2.44 59.09
CA ARG A 1110 -45.61 1.66 60.12
C ARG A 1110 -44.77 1.61 61.40
N TYR A 1111 -45.42 1.82 62.55
CA TYR A 1111 -44.74 2.00 63.83
C TYR A 1111 -45.58 1.48 65.01
N MET A 1112 -44.98 1.44 66.20
CA MET A 1112 -45.55 0.96 67.45
C MET A 1112 -45.14 1.90 68.60
N PHE A 1113 -46.09 2.26 69.46
CA PHE A 1113 -45.81 3.01 70.70
C PHE A 1113 -46.53 2.31 71.86
N ASP A 1114 -45.81 2.06 72.95
CA ASP A 1114 -46.30 1.34 74.15
C ASP A 1114 -47.21 0.13 73.79
N GLY A 1115 -46.71 -0.74 72.92
CA GLY A 1115 -47.37 -1.97 72.46
C GLY A 1115 -48.45 -1.84 71.37
N THR A 1116 -48.77 -0.65 70.86
CA THR A 1116 -49.86 -0.45 69.86
C THR A 1116 -49.36 -0.13 68.45
N GLU A 1117 -49.63 -0.98 67.44
CA GLU A 1117 -49.30 -0.71 66.01
C GLU A 1117 -50.14 0.44 65.43
N ARG A 1118 -49.49 1.31 64.64
CA ARG A 1118 -50.08 2.43 63.91
C ARG A 1118 -49.44 2.58 62.53
N LYS A 1119 -50.16 3.22 61.60
CA LYS A 1119 -49.70 3.49 60.23
C LYS A 1119 -49.85 4.98 59.93
N ALA A 1120 -48.80 5.57 59.38
CA ALA A 1120 -48.78 6.96 58.95
C ALA A 1120 -48.42 7.04 57.46
N LYS A 1121 -49.05 7.97 56.75
CA LYS A 1121 -48.56 8.45 55.46
C LYS A 1121 -47.73 9.70 55.70
N SER A 1122 -46.68 9.87 54.91
CA SER A 1122 -45.87 11.09 54.91
C SER A 1122 -45.70 11.56 53.48
N ASP A 1123 -46.42 12.62 53.11
CA ASP A 1123 -46.32 13.26 51.80
C ASP A 1123 -45.04 14.11 51.67
N THR A 1124 -44.27 14.22 52.77
CA THR A 1124 -42.90 14.79 52.80
C THR A 1124 -41.89 13.76 53.29
N THR A 1125 -40.60 14.08 53.18
CA THR A 1125 -39.50 13.29 53.75
C THR A 1125 -39.39 13.35 55.28
N ASN A 1126 -40.21 14.14 55.99
CA ASN A 1126 -40.08 14.38 57.42
C ASN A 1126 -41.26 13.79 58.22
N PHE A 1127 -40.99 12.74 59.01
CA PHE A 1127 -41.95 12.14 59.93
C PHE A 1127 -41.59 12.53 61.39
N ARG A 1128 -42.31 13.48 61.97
CA ARG A 1128 -42.00 14.09 63.29
C ARG A 1128 -43.15 13.99 64.28
N ARG A 1129 -42.82 13.70 65.55
CA ARG A 1129 -43.74 13.66 66.69
C ARG A 1129 -43.10 14.21 67.96
N VAL A 1130 -43.87 14.80 68.88
CA VAL A 1130 -43.36 15.39 70.14
C VAL A 1130 -43.32 14.36 71.28
N ALA A 1131 -42.23 14.35 72.05
CA ALA A 1131 -42.04 13.57 73.28
C ALA A 1131 -42.61 14.32 74.50
N GLU A 1132 -43.90 14.18 74.73
CA GLU A 1132 -44.62 14.78 75.86
C GLU A 1132 -44.34 14.07 77.20
N LEU A 1133 -44.19 12.74 77.18
CA LEU A 1133 -44.07 11.88 78.36
C LEU A 1133 -42.93 10.86 78.16
N PRO A 1134 -42.26 10.40 79.23
CA PRO A 1134 -41.30 9.31 79.15
C PRO A 1134 -41.95 7.96 78.81
N GLY A 1135 -41.38 7.22 77.86
CA GLY A 1135 -41.91 5.95 77.34
C GLY A 1135 -41.07 5.36 76.20
N GLU A 1136 -41.55 4.30 75.54
CA GLU A 1136 -40.84 3.58 74.47
C GLU A 1136 -41.57 3.61 73.11
N PHE A 1137 -40.82 3.85 72.02
CA PHE A 1137 -41.33 4.04 70.65
C PHE A 1137 -40.51 3.26 69.61
N THR A 1138 -41.16 2.53 68.68
CA THR A 1138 -40.52 1.62 67.71
C THR A 1138 -41.09 1.69 66.27
N ILE A 1139 -40.27 1.53 65.21
CA ILE A 1139 -40.70 1.55 63.77
C ILE A 1139 -40.45 0.20 63.06
N THR A 1140 -41.36 -0.24 62.17
CA THR A 1140 -41.39 -1.61 61.58
C THR A 1140 -41.22 -1.73 60.06
N THR A 1141 -41.80 -0.87 59.22
CA THR A 1141 -41.65 -0.96 57.74
C THR A 1141 -41.78 0.39 57.05
N VAL A 1142 -41.06 0.58 55.93
CA VAL A 1142 -41.15 1.76 55.05
C VAL A 1142 -41.16 1.37 53.56
N SER A 1143 -41.90 2.13 52.75
CA SER A 1143 -41.89 2.06 51.28
C SER A 1143 -42.14 3.43 50.64
N ASP A 1144 -41.56 3.67 49.46
CA ASP A 1144 -41.69 4.90 48.66
C ASP A 1144 -42.30 4.63 47.28
N LYS A 1145 -42.72 5.69 46.57
CA LYS A 1145 -43.47 5.53 45.31
C LYS A 1145 -42.59 5.37 44.05
N ALA A 1146 -41.31 5.75 44.07
CA ALA A 1146 -40.49 5.71 42.86
C ALA A 1146 -39.73 4.39 42.67
N SER A 1147 -39.19 3.82 43.76
CA SER A 1147 -38.50 2.54 43.70
C SER A 1147 -39.46 1.35 43.70
N GLU A 1148 -40.61 1.49 44.39
CA GLU A 1148 -41.56 0.42 44.74
C GLU A 1148 -40.96 -0.71 45.63
N CYS A 1149 -39.67 -0.66 45.95
CA CYS A 1149 -38.97 -1.59 46.82
C CYS A 1149 -39.47 -1.47 48.28
N ARG A 1150 -39.62 -2.59 48.99
CA ARG A 1150 -40.10 -2.60 50.38
C ARG A 1150 -38.95 -2.80 51.37
N ALA A 1151 -38.87 -1.94 52.39
CA ALA A 1151 -37.85 -2.03 53.43
C ALA A 1151 -38.44 -2.49 54.79
N PRO A 1152 -38.05 -3.67 55.31
CA PRO A 1152 -38.28 -4.03 56.70
C PRO A 1152 -37.30 -3.30 57.62
N VAL A 1153 -37.77 -2.85 58.79
CA VAL A 1153 -37.03 -1.94 59.70
C VAL A 1153 -37.29 -2.34 61.16
N ASN A 1154 -36.37 -2.02 62.07
CA ASN A 1154 -36.59 -2.09 63.52
C ASN A 1154 -35.75 -1.02 64.24
N ILE A 1155 -36.36 0.05 64.77
CA ILE A 1155 -35.69 1.20 65.42
C ILE A 1155 -36.48 1.62 66.66
N MET A 1156 -35.85 1.73 67.85
CA MET A 1156 -36.48 1.86 69.19
C MET A 1156 -35.87 3.01 70.05
N LYS A 1157 -36.66 3.75 70.87
CA LYS A 1157 -36.24 4.98 71.63
C LYS A 1157 -36.81 5.10 73.09
N HIS A 1158 -36.20 5.94 73.96
CA HIS A 1158 -36.46 6.22 75.41
C HIS A 1158 -36.27 7.74 75.81
N ILE A 1159 -36.62 8.22 77.05
CA ILE A 1159 -36.79 9.69 77.39
C ILE A 1159 -36.36 10.19 78.85
N HIS A 1160 -35.80 11.44 79.08
CA HIS A 1160 -34.93 11.93 80.26
C HIS A 1160 -34.91 13.48 80.73
N PRO A 1161 -34.06 13.99 81.70
CA PRO A 1161 -33.98 15.41 82.29
C PRO A 1161 -32.56 16.17 82.48
N MET A 1162 -32.45 17.49 82.93
CA MET A 1162 -31.40 18.59 82.61
C MET A 1162 -30.38 19.26 83.70
N PRO A 1163 -29.28 20.07 83.37
CA PRO A 1163 -28.08 20.55 84.24
C PRO A 1163 -27.49 22.07 84.26
N SER A 1164 -26.30 22.45 84.91
CA SER A 1164 -25.73 23.90 85.12
C SER A 1164 -24.16 24.23 85.42
N VAL A 1165 -23.54 25.44 85.13
CA VAL A 1165 -22.01 25.77 85.03
C VAL A 1165 -21.40 27.20 85.41
N ARG A 1166 -20.05 27.39 85.57
CA ARG A 1166 -19.24 28.69 85.71
C ARG A 1166 -17.77 28.71 85.11
N ILE A 1167 -17.10 29.90 84.99
CA ILE A 1167 -15.70 30.14 84.46
C ILE A 1167 -14.87 31.20 85.23
N SER A 1168 -13.52 31.07 85.29
CA SER A 1168 -12.50 32.09 85.65
C SER A 1168 -12.73 32.91 86.94
N LYS A 1169 -13.54 32.40 87.87
CA LYS A 1169 -14.12 33.19 88.97
C LYS A 1169 -14.82 34.49 88.49
N GLY A 1170 -15.25 34.52 87.21
CA GLY A 1170 -15.96 35.59 86.49
C GLY A 1170 -15.13 36.72 85.86
N LYS A 1171 -14.01 36.47 85.14
CA LYS A 1171 -13.00 37.49 84.68
C LYS A 1171 -12.33 37.17 83.29
N SER A 1172 -11.44 38.02 82.70
CA SER A 1172 -11.00 38.00 81.25
C SER A 1172 -9.55 38.47 80.86
N VAL A 1173 -8.87 37.92 79.79
CA VAL A 1173 -7.41 38.15 79.34
C VAL A 1173 -7.17 38.17 77.77
N GLN A 1174 -5.91 38.20 77.19
CA GLN A 1174 -5.49 38.16 75.71
C GLN A 1174 -4.03 37.61 75.37
N VAL A 1175 -3.72 37.03 74.14
CA VAL A 1175 -2.40 36.65 73.47
C VAL A 1175 -2.48 36.45 71.88
N ASP A 1176 -1.42 36.62 71.05
CA ASP A 1176 -1.45 36.56 69.53
C ASP A 1176 -0.26 35.75 68.86
N ILE A 1177 -0.38 34.98 67.72
CA ILE A 1177 0.67 33.98 67.19
C ILE A 1177 0.87 33.71 65.62
N HIS A 1178 1.62 32.62 65.20
CA HIS A 1178 1.93 32.06 63.82
C HIS A 1178 1.26 30.64 63.58
N GLU A 1179 1.70 29.76 62.65
CA GLU A 1179 1.21 28.35 62.55
C GLU A 1179 1.72 27.44 63.75
N GLY A 1180 1.61 27.91 65.03
CA GLY A 1180 1.56 27.17 66.34
C GLY A 1180 2.37 27.65 67.61
N SER A 1181 1.75 28.02 68.78
CA SER A 1181 2.38 28.22 70.15
C SER A 1181 1.39 28.54 71.34
N GLU A 1182 1.64 28.18 72.63
CA GLU A 1182 0.62 28.08 73.76
C GLU A 1182 0.37 29.24 74.81
N VAL A 1183 -0.79 29.21 75.54
CA VAL A 1183 -1.20 29.91 76.82
C VAL A 1183 -2.40 29.22 77.57
N GLU A 1184 -2.93 29.64 78.75
CA GLU A 1184 -3.84 28.83 79.69
C GLU A 1184 -5.18 29.48 80.24
N ILE A 1185 -6.18 28.68 80.77
CA ILE A 1185 -7.63 29.04 81.11
C ILE A 1185 -8.28 28.14 82.27
N LEU A 1186 -9.46 28.45 82.93
CA LEU A 1186 -10.02 27.83 84.21
C LEU A 1186 -11.60 27.79 84.44
N PHE A 1187 -12.25 26.73 85.03
CA PHE A 1187 -13.75 26.44 85.02
C PHE A 1187 -14.42 25.61 86.21
N GLU A 1188 -15.79 25.55 86.39
CA GLU A 1188 -16.60 24.84 87.48
C GLU A 1188 -18.11 24.36 87.15
N PHE A 1189 -18.73 23.28 87.75
CA PHE A 1189 -20.02 22.60 87.25
C PHE A 1189 -21.05 21.91 88.23
N TRP A 1190 -22.26 21.50 87.73
CA TRP A 1190 -23.30 20.58 88.33
C TRP A 1190 -24.21 19.79 87.33
N GLY A 1191 -24.70 18.60 87.72
CA GLY A 1191 -25.68 17.74 86.98
C GLY A 1191 -25.49 16.23 87.25
N THR A 1192 -25.79 15.36 86.27
CA THR A 1192 -25.33 13.95 86.21
C THR A 1192 -23.93 13.87 85.58
N PRO A 1193 -22.84 13.63 86.33
CA PRO A 1193 -21.48 13.70 85.77
C PRO A 1193 -21.22 12.64 84.68
N PRO A 1194 -20.36 12.91 83.68
CA PRO A 1194 -19.46 14.07 83.57
C PRO A 1194 -20.14 15.36 83.09
N PHE A 1195 -19.47 16.48 83.30
CA PHE A 1195 -19.91 17.81 82.89
C PHE A 1195 -19.12 18.30 81.68
N GLU A 1196 -19.81 18.40 80.55
CA GLU A 1196 -19.30 19.01 79.33
C GLU A 1196 -19.72 20.48 79.33
N PHE A 1197 -18.76 21.39 79.22
CA PHE A 1197 -19.03 22.81 79.21
C PHE A 1197 -18.39 23.48 78.00
N THR A 1198 -19.08 24.51 77.54
CA THR A 1198 -18.73 25.21 76.31
C THR A 1198 -18.27 26.60 76.67
N TYR A 1199 -17.10 27.03 76.19
CA TYR A 1199 -16.65 28.41 76.21
C TYR A 1199 -16.26 28.89 74.82
N THR A 1200 -16.77 30.04 74.38
CA THR A 1200 -16.57 30.54 73.00
C THR A 1200 -15.12 30.93 72.75
N ARG A 1201 -14.84 31.64 71.65
CA ARG A 1201 -13.52 32.15 71.29
C ARG A 1201 -13.61 33.29 70.24
N SER A 1202 -14.16 34.49 70.54
CA SER A 1202 -14.44 35.64 69.60
C SER A 1202 -13.30 36.49 68.94
N SER A 1203 -13.59 37.56 68.22
CA SER A 1203 -12.56 38.31 67.47
C SER A 1203 -11.96 39.45 68.29
N ASN A 1204 -10.70 39.80 68.01
CA ASN A 1204 -10.08 41.07 68.37
C ASN A 1204 -10.69 42.22 67.52
N ALA A 1205 -12.03 42.35 67.63
CA ALA A 1205 -12.84 43.32 66.90
C ALA A 1205 -12.36 44.74 67.18
N LYS A 1206 -12.04 45.47 66.10
CA LYS A 1206 -11.60 46.85 66.21
C LYS A 1206 -12.77 47.74 66.65
N LYS A 1207 -12.43 48.74 67.46
CA LYS A 1207 -13.36 49.52 68.29
C LYS A 1207 -14.51 50.11 67.46
N GLY A 1208 -15.72 49.55 67.64
CA GLY A 1208 -16.93 49.92 66.89
C GLY A 1208 -17.66 48.74 66.23
N GLN A 1209 -16.99 47.60 66.04
CA GLN A 1209 -17.60 46.35 65.58
C GLN A 1209 -17.96 45.43 66.77
N LYS A 1210 -18.96 44.55 66.61
CA LYS A 1210 -19.26 43.49 67.60
C LYS A 1210 -18.13 42.44 67.59
N SER A 1211 -17.70 41.97 68.76
CA SER A 1211 -16.77 40.83 68.87
C SER A 1211 -17.41 39.55 68.32
N GLN A 1212 -16.78 38.94 67.32
CA GLN A 1212 -17.34 37.84 66.52
C GLN A 1212 -16.67 36.52 66.88
N VAL A 1213 -17.41 35.55 67.43
CA VAL A 1213 -16.95 34.19 67.77
C VAL A 1213 -16.07 33.58 66.64
N LEU A 1214 -14.77 33.35 66.89
CA LEU A 1214 -13.76 32.81 65.95
C LEU A 1214 -13.44 31.31 66.19
N GLU A 1215 -13.72 30.76 67.37
CA GLU A 1215 -13.86 29.31 67.71
C GLU A 1215 -14.86 29.22 68.86
N THR A 1216 -15.15 28.01 69.33
CA THR A 1216 -15.64 27.76 70.68
C THR A 1216 -14.96 26.50 71.22
N LYS A 1217 -14.26 26.59 72.36
CA LYS A 1217 -13.69 25.42 73.05
C LYS A 1217 -14.75 24.75 73.91
N HIS A 1218 -14.88 23.45 73.72
CA HIS A 1218 -15.59 22.58 74.64
C HIS A 1218 -14.55 21.88 75.51
N ASP A 1219 -14.85 21.73 76.79
CA ASP A 1219 -14.02 20.97 77.70
C ASP A 1219 -14.90 20.21 78.70
N VAL A 1220 -14.35 19.16 79.32
CA VAL A 1220 -15.12 18.15 80.05
C VAL A 1220 -14.46 17.87 81.40
N SER A 1221 -15.23 17.98 82.47
CA SER A 1221 -14.77 17.58 83.81
C SER A 1221 -15.62 16.43 84.36
N HIS A 1222 -14.95 15.36 84.77
CA HIS A 1222 -15.55 14.29 85.57
C HIS A 1222 -15.66 14.71 87.05
N GLU A 1223 -14.89 15.73 87.44
CA GLU A 1223 -14.99 16.44 88.70
C GLU A 1223 -15.81 17.73 88.50
N HIS A 1224 -15.85 18.61 89.50
CA HIS A 1224 -16.64 19.85 89.44
C HIS A 1224 -15.79 21.10 89.08
N SER A 1225 -14.55 20.95 88.55
CA SER A 1225 -13.67 22.07 88.10
C SER A 1225 -12.59 21.66 87.07
N LYS A 1226 -11.97 22.58 86.28
CA LYS A 1226 -10.92 22.26 85.26
C LYS A 1226 -10.04 23.44 84.74
N VAL A 1227 -8.91 23.16 84.05
CA VAL A 1227 -7.92 24.10 83.44
C VAL A 1227 -7.47 23.63 82.02
N VAL A 1228 -7.18 24.55 81.06
CA VAL A 1228 -6.96 24.25 79.62
C VAL A 1228 -5.89 25.14 78.93
N ARG A 1229 -5.29 24.71 77.80
CA ARG A 1229 -4.32 25.49 76.97
C ARG A 1229 -4.81 25.96 75.58
N ALA A 1230 -4.06 26.86 74.92
CA ALA A 1230 -4.46 27.57 73.70
C ALA A 1230 -3.30 28.06 72.82
N ASN A 1231 -3.34 27.76 71.52
CA ASN A 1231 -2.48 28.37 70.49
C ASN A 1231 -3.24 29.27 69.51
N GLN A 1232 -4.43 28.85 69.10
CA GLN A 1232 -5.15 29.29 67.91
C GLN A 1232 -6.07 30.55 68.05
N GLU A 1233 -6.98 30.71 67.08
CA GLU A 1233 -7.77 31.88 66.69
C GLU A 1233 -8.96 32.40 67.58
N GLY A 1234 -8.83 32.99 68.79
CA GLY A 1234 -9.85 33.95 69.32
C GLY A 1234 -10.18 34.11 70.84
N THR A 1235 -11.25 34.85 71.11
CA THR A 1235 -11.69 35.56 72.32
C THR A 1235 -12.66 34.74 73.24
N TYR A 1236 -12.11 33.79 74.01
CA TYR A 1236 -12.71 32.80 74.96
C TYR A 1236 -13.88 33.19 75.95
N GLU A 1237 -15.00 32.45 76.13
CA GLU A 1237 -15.99 32.69 77.24
C GLU A 1237 -17.12 31.64 77.46
N VAL A 1238 -17.39 31.13 78.69
CA VAL A 1238 -18.43 30.05 78.92
C VAL A 1238 -19.82 30.43 78.42
N VAL A 1239 -20.52 29.54 77.71
CA VAL A 1239 -21.84 29.75 77.06
C VAL A 1239 -22.88 28.61 77.23
N ALA A 1240 -22.47 27.39 77.59
CA ALA A 1240 -23.38 26.24 77.74
C ALA A 1240 -22.81 25.15 78.68
N ILE A 1241 -23.69 24.24 79.11
CA ILE A 1241 -23.34 22.98 79.79
C ILE A 1241 -24.25 21.85 79.35
N LYS A 1242 -23.67 20.64 79.31
CA LYS A 1242 -24.32 19.36 79.16
C LYS A 1242 -23.87 18.41 80.28
N ASP A 1243 -24.75 17.52 80.69
CA ASP A 1243 -24.45 16.41 81.58
C ASP A 1243 -24.49 15.07 80.80
N LEU A 1244 -24.55 13.94 81.50
CA LEU A 1244 -24.57 12.62 80.86
C LEU A 1244 -25.71 12.44 79.82
N TYR A 1245 -26.87 13.09 79.99
CA TYR A 1245 -28.04 12.87 79.13
C TYR A 1245 -28.61 14.13 78.48
N CYS A 1246 -28.60 15.28 79.16
CA CYS A 1246 -29.31 16.47 78.73
C CYS A 1246 -28.46 17.74 78.85
N SER A 1247 -28.93 18.87 78.32
CA SER A 1247 -28.10 20.07 78.19
C SER A 1247 -28.86 21.39 78.23
N PHE A 1248 -28.17 22.46 78.64
CA PHE A 1248 -28.71 23.80 78.76
C PHE A 1248 -27.72 24.89 78.28
N SER A 1249 -28.25 25.94 77.63
CA SER A 1249 -27.48 27.12 77.23
C SER A 1249 -28.33 28.39 77.29
N THR A 1250 -27.75 29.51 77.72
CA THR A 1250 -28.45 30.80 77.67
C THR A 1250 -28.30 31.51 76.33
N GLN A 1251 -27.42 31.08 75.41
CA GLN A 1251 -27.21 31.76 74.13
C GLN A 1251 -28.42 31.69 73.19
N GLN A 1252 -29.36 30.77 73.45
CA GLN A 1252 -30.56 30.59 72.63
C GLN A 1252 -31.47 31.84 72.58
N GLN A 1253 -31.33 32.82 73.50
CA GLN A 1253 -32.17 34.03 73.52
C GLN A 1253 -31.66 35.22 72.67
N GLU A 1254 -30.36 35.34 72.33
CA GLU A 1254 -29.89 36.47 71.49
C GLU A 1254 -29.94 36.17 69.97
N ALA A 1255 -29.88 34.90 69.57
CA ALA A 1255 -29.78 34.53 68.15
C ALA A 1255 -31.03 34.88 67.32
N VAL A 1256 -32.22 34.93 67.94
CA VAL A 1256 -33.51 35.08 67.25
C VAL A 1256 -33.78 36.51 66.73
N VAL A 1257 -33.11 37.53 67.30
CA VAL A 1257 -33.36 38.95 66.99
C VAL A 1257 -32.54 39.47 65.79
N LYS A 1258 -31.68 38.64 65.20
CA LYS A 1258 -31.12 38.87 63.85
C LYS A 1258 -31.45 37.69 62.95
N GLY A 1259 -32.28 37.95 61.94
CA GLY A 1259 -32.75 36.92 61.02
C GLY A 1259 -31.65 36.30 60.16
N GLN A 1260 -31.03 35.23 60.67
CA GLN A 1260 -30.38 34.21 59.86
C GLN A 1260 -31.04 32.88 60.16
N LYS A 1261 -31.51 32.20 59.11
CA LYS A 1261 -31.93 30.80 59.20
C LYS A 1261 -30.70 29.95 59.49
N LEU A 1262 -30.56 29.47 60.73
CA LEU A 1262 -29.81 28.23 60.98
C LEU A 1262 -30.67 27.08 60.48
N LEU A 1263 -30.57 26.83 59.17
CA LEU A 1263 -30.99 25.56 58.58
C LEU A 1263 -29.92 24.52 58.90
N GLN A 1264 -30.38 23.40 59.45
CA GLN A 1264 -29.72 22.10 59.28
C GLN A 1264 -29.94 21.60 57.85
#